data_AF-A0A847LPF3-F1
#
_entry.id   AF-A0A847LPF3-F1
#
_cell.length_a   1.000
_cell.length_b   1.000
_cell.length_c   1.000
_cell.angle_alpha   90.00
_cell.angle_beta   90.00
_cell.angle_gamma   90.00
#
_symmetry.space_group_name_H-M   'P 1'
#
loop_
_entity.id
_entity.type
_entity.pdbx_description
1 polymer ?
#
loop_
_entity_poly.entity_id
_entity_poly.type
_entity_poly.pdbx_seq_one_letter_code
_entity_poly.pdbx_strand_id
1 'polypeptide(L)'
;MKNRSLQRLIGLVVVILGAAGLAWAVPTPVADPAAADLDRLVVQILEVQQKKLTLNWLADPRSKVLLADLLKTFPDALKKNFKANITGAYKKTLLGNFDAKLAELNLDLAKMAGPSAALADRLLSTVENVPFPFTQGFTEGVKRLDEMLSFQMAQRGTEGLAEATAAHDRAQNLLAKIGDEAGQDPYPALQAIYGKKPLHEIPIWWYDDAQHDVGYVTHGEEPAAPGVKGRKKWTVLVFLNADNDLEASGLADLNEMEQVGSDGNLNIVVQIDRQKGSGGDTIVDGNWIGTRRYEIVKERTKKIASRMVMNLGERDMGNKRELAEFLQWGVETYPADHYVAVIWNHGAGWKGISSDDESGNMMTVPDVLWGCRQAIPSLQKVNPNHPKFDIIDFDACLMGMVEVAYELRDVADFLLASEETEPGQGMPYQDTLRPLKDDPAITPRMLAKAMIGAYVKSYAAGGSQTTKRLGGSAVTKAAYDLSRIAPLADLVGRLGASLAANHAVYTRLLVDEFGTFAKVRRYSDESFVDLFDLAKRLALLEGFPEETRAICQEILLKLGYPKMEDRLSQPVVIRRRTPGVVIWGYNGWKTPPKEIRPAKTAVYHSRFCATPLAGPDDKGDYACAIGPFQVVIDPVAKKREYVREINYRIQYQDGKTSPDFTARTGREYTLVTQFPATSPLVAEGHTQGMGNSYGISVYYPYCLEFRTSYKTLQFARDFGWDEFIARIPAYTPGSKVLVTGGMVEDIPSLLPLLKVCKALGVRPDILWDPKVFGYRFPEILAHYRDGVVLTDSVSVNSFGQVAPSADDLIGYLEAGGRALVAAQSIEQQNTNSRLLEEFFRFRYVEDDKDLPALTFTDSDGKAASFSLNGEDSVPTARDVTIMECDAPAQLFVKTADGRGAGIAVAGAGGKAFRAVYLGFRFEAVDGEEVRTRLLGTALRFLDPTVVPAARPAEPPAE
;
A
#
# COMPACT_ATOMS: atom_id res chain seq x y z
N MET A 1 2.02 2.78 -20.42
CA MET A 1 2.66 1.54 -20.91
C MET A 1 1.97 0.26 -20.36
N LYS A 2 0.63 0.20 -20.41
CA LYS A 2 -0.17 -1.01 -20.16
C LYS A 2 -0.50 -1.60 -21.54
N ASN A 3 0.27 -2.56 -22.06
CA ASN A 3 -0.17 -3.40 -23.20
C ASN A 3 0.80 -4.50 -23.67
N ARG A 4 2.00 -4.65 -23.07
CA ARG A 4 2.96 -5.66 -23.55
C ARG A 4 2.72 -7.09 -23.04
N SER A 5 2.09 -7.27 -21.88
CA SER A 5 1.62 -8.59 -21.43
C SER A 5 0.36 -9.04 -22.17
N LEU A 6 -0.54 -8.09 -22.46
CA LEU A 6 -1.78 -8.31 -23.22
C LEU A 6 -1.50 -8.70 -24.67
N GLN A 7 -0.58 -7.99 -25.36
CA GLN A 7 -0.11 -8.36 -26.70
C GLN A 7 0.66 -9.69 -26.73
N ARG A 8 1.30 -10.09 -25.63
CA ARG A 8 2.00 -11.38 -25.53
C ARG A 8 1.07 -12.55 -25.26
N LEU A 9 0.01 -12.37 -24.46
CA LEU A 9 -1.00 -13.40 -24.22
C LEU A 9 -1.86 -13.61 -25.48
N ILE A 10 -2.30 -12.51 -26.11
CA ILE A 10 -3.01 -12.54 -27.40
C ILE A 10 -2.09 -13.07 -28.51
N GLY A 11 -0.81 -12.66 -28.53
CA GLY A 11 0.18 -13.18 -29.47
C GLY A 11 0.47 -14.68 -29.29
N LEU A 12 0.49 -15.18 -28.04
CA LEU A 12 0.66 -16.60 -27.75
C LEU A 12 -0.58 -17.41 -28.15
N VAL A 13 -1.78 -16.88 -27.90
CA VAL A 13 -3.07 -17.46 -28.30
C VAL A 13 -3.24 -17.45 -29.82
N VAL A 14 -2.86 -16.37 -30.51
CA VAL A 14 -2.84 -16.27 -31.99
C VAL A 14 -1.82 -17.24 -32.58
N VAL A 15 -0.69 -17.48 -31.91
CA VAL A 15 0.30 -18.48 -32.32
C VAL A 15 -0.20 -19.91 -32.09
N ILE A 16 -0.92 -20.17 -30.99
CA ILE A 16 -1.51 -21.50 -30.66
C ILE A 16 -2.69 -21.82 -31.60
N LEU A 17 -3.60 -20.87 -31.83
CA LEU A 17 -4.72 -21.00 -32.78
C LEU A 17 -4.25 -20.95 -34.23
N GLY A 18 -3.18 -20.20 -34.52
CA GLY A 18 -2.49 -20.16 -35.81
C GLY A 18 -1.80 -21.48 -36.16
N ALA A 19 -1.19 -22.16 -35.18
CA ALA A 19 -0.63 -23.49 -35.34
C ALA A 19 -1.73 -24.55 -35.62
N ALA A 20 -2.93 -24.37 -35.06
CA ALA A 20 -4.10 -25.24 -35.27
C ALA A 20 -4.91 -24.93 -36.56
N GLY A 21 -4.55 -23.89 -37.34
CA GLY A 21 -5.28 -23.50 -38.56
C GLY A 21 -6.60 -22.76 -38.33
N LEU A 22 -6.83 -22.24 -37.11
CA LEU A 22 -8.04 -21.53 -36.70
C LEU A 22 -7.87 -19.99 -36.66
N ALA A 23 -6.87 -19.45 -37.38
CA ALA A 23 -6.51 -18.03 -37.39
C ALA A 23 -7.62 -17.07 -37.86
N TRP A 24 -8.70 -17.59 -38.44
CA TRP A 24 -9.82 -16.81 -38.96
C TRP A 24 -10.86 -16.42 -37.88
N ALA A 25 -10.74 -16.91 -36.63
CA ALA A 25 -11.69 -16.66 -35.53
C ALA A 25 -11.25 -15.60 -34.50
N VAL A 26 -10.03 -15.08 -34.59
CA VAL A 26 -9.48 -14.22 -33.51
C VAL A 26 -9.88 -12.76 -33.75
N PRO A 27 -10.54 -12.10 -32.78
CA PRO A 27 -10.86 -10.68 -32.88
C PRO A 27 -9.60 -9.83 -33.06
N THR A 28 -9.71 -8.77 -33.86
CA THR A 28 -8.61 -7.81 -34.00
C THR A 28 -8.37 -7.08 -32.67
N PRO A 29 -7.11 -6.95 -32.20
CA PRO A 29 -6.81 -6.33 -30.91
C PRO A 29 -7.35 -4.90 -30.84
N VAL A 30 -8.08 -4.58 -29.77
CA VAL A 30 -8.65 -3.24 -29.52
C VAL A 30 -8.01 -2.61 -28.30
N ALA A 31 -7.98 -1.27 -28.28
CA ALA A 31 -7.52 -0.50 -27.12
C ALA A 31 -8.56 -0.44 -25.99
N ASP A 32 -9.85 -0.66 -26.29
CA ASP A 32 -10.92 -0.65 -25.31
C ASP A 32 -10.84 -1.88 -24.38
N PRO A 33 -10.68 -1.71 -23.05
CA PRO A 33 -10.59 -2.80 -22.10
C PRO A 33 -11.79 -3.75 -22.12
N ALA A 34 -13.02 -3.22 -22.25
CA ALA A 34 -14.23 -4.03 -22.22
C ALA A 34 -14.35 -4.92 -23.47
N ALA A 35 -14.04 -4.37 -24.65
CA ALA A 35 -13.93 -5.16 -25.87
C ALA A 35 -12.81 -6.22 -25.79
N ALA A 36 -11.68 -5.91 -25.16
CA ALA A 36 -10.56 -6.85 -24.98
C ALA A 36 -10.84 -7.97 -23.96
N ASP A 37 -11.70 -7.74 -22.97
CA ASP A 37 -12.21 -8.76 -22.05
C ASP A 37 -13.26 -9.65 -22.76
N LEU A 38 -14.15 -9.07 -23.57
CA LEU A 38 -15.12 -9.82 -24.38
C LEU A 38 -14.42 -10.77 -25.37
N ASP A 39 -13.41 -10.27 -26.08
CA ASP A 39 -12.60 -11.07 -27.02
C ASP A 39 -11.91 -12.24 -26.31
N ARG A 40 -11.51 -12.08 -25.03
CA ARG A 40 -10.93 -13.15 -24.21
C ARG A 40 -11.94 -14.26 -23.92
N LEU A 41 -13.17 -13.90 -23.57
CA LEU A 41 -14.24 -14.87 -23.33
C LEU A 41 -14.57 -15.66 -24.61
N VAL A 42 -14.62 -14.99 -25.77
CA VAL A 42 -14.82 -15.66 -27.06
C VAL A 42 -13.73 -16.70 -27.33
N VAL A 43 -12.47 -16.33 -27.13
CA VAL A 43 -11.32 -17.25 -27.30
C VAL A 43 -11.44 -18.45 -26.36
N GLN A 44 -11.78 -18.24 -25.09
CA GLN A 44 -11.92 -19.31 -24.11
C GLN A 44 -13.04 -20.29 -24.50
N ILE A 45 -14.17 -19.77 -24.98
CA ILE A 45 -15.28 -20.61 -25.47
C ILE A 45 -14.84 -21.44 -26.68
N LEU A 46 -14.14 -20.84 -27.64
CA LEU A 46 -13.60 -21.55 -28.81
C LEU A 46 -12.61 -22.64 -28.40
N GLU A 47 -11.75 -22.38 -27.42
CA GLU A 47 -10.78 -23.34 -26.92
C GLU A 47 -11.46 -24.55 -26.26
N VAL A 48 -12.42 -24.31 -25.36
CA VAL A 48 -13.17 -25.37 -24.68
C VAL A 48 -13.98 -26.18 -25.70
N GLN A 49 -14.63 -25.52 -26.65
CA GLN A 49 -15.38 -26.17 -27.71
C GLN A 49 -14.48 -26.98 -28.65
N GLN A 50 -13.28 -26.48 -28.97
CA GLN A 50 -12.29 -27.20 -29.76
C GLN A 50 -11.84 -28.48 -29.06
N LYS A 51 -11.58 -28.42 -27.75
CA LYS A 51 -11.22 -29.60 -26.93
C LYS A 51 -12.32 -30.64 -26.97
N LYS A 52 -13.58 -30.23 -26.74
CA LYS A 52 -14.76 -31.08 -26.79
C LYS A 52 -14.96 -31.77 -28.15
N LEU A 53 -14.87 -31.01 -29.25
CA LEU A 53 -15.06 -31.52 -30.61
C LEU A 53 -13.94 -32.48 -31.03
N THR A 54 -12.69 -32.14 -30.73
CA THR A 54 -11.53 -32.96 -31.09
C THR A 54 -11.53 -34.29 -30.31
N LEU A 55 -11.96 -34.27 -29.05
CA LEU A 55 -12.18 -35.49 -28.24
C LEU A 55 -13.25 -36.40 -28.87
N ASN A 56 -14.38 -35.84 -29.29
CA ASN A 56 -15.44 -36.59 -29.96
C ASN A 56 -15.03 -37.15 -31.32
N TRP A 57 -14.25 -36.39 -32.09
CA TRP A 57 -13.72 -36.81 -33.39
C TRP A 57 -12.77 -38.00 -33.26
N LEU A 58 -11.78 -37.93 -32.35
CA LEU A 58 -10.84 -39.05 -32.12
C LEU A 58 -11.53 -40.30 -31.56
N ALA A 59 -12.63 -40.12 -30.84
CA ALA A 59 -13.45 -41.21 -30.31
C ALA A 59 -14.39 -41.86 -31.34
N ASP A 60 -14.59 -41.22 -32.51
CA ASP A 60 -15.48 -41.74 -33.55
C ASP A 60 -14.86 -42.97 -34.24
N PRO A 61 -15.63 -44.04 -34.51
CA PRO A 61 -15.13 -45.23 -35.19
C PRO A 61 -14.41 -44.96 -36.51
N ARG A 62 -14.77 -43.89 -37.22
CA ARG A 62 -14.15 -43.48 -38.49
C ARG A 62 -12.71 -42.98 -38.30
N SER A 63 -12.35 -42.50 -37.11
CA SER A 63 -10.99 -42.06 -36.76
C SER A 63 -10.07 -43.20 -36.30
N LYS A 64 -10.53 -44.46 -36.31
CA LYS A 64 -9.78 -45.60 -35.76
C LYS A 64 -8.37 -45.78 -36.33
N VAL A 65 -8.16 -45.53 -37.63
CA VAL A 65 -6.84 -45.64 -38.28
C VAL A 65 -5.91 -44.53 -37.78
N LEU A 66 -6.38 -43.29 -37.80
CA LEU A 66 -5.65 -42.14 -37.28
C LEU A 66 -5.31 -42.32 -35.80
N LEU A 67 -6.28 -42.77 -35.01
CA LEU A 67 -6.11 -43.04 -33.58
C LEU A 67 -5.06 -44.13 -33.32
N ALA A 68 -5.04 -45.19 -34.14
CA ALA A 68 -4.03 -46.23 -34.04
C ALA A 68 -2.63 -45.71 -34.39
N ASP A 69 -2.51 -44.82 -35.37
CA ASP A 69 -1.23 -44.19 -35.73
C ASP A 69 -0.77 -43.16 -34.68
N LEU A 70 -1.68 -42.37 -34.13
CA LEU A 70 -1.43 -41.46 -33.01
C LEU A 70 -0.92 -42.21 -31.78
N LEU A 71 -1.56 -43.33 -31.44
CA LEU A 71 -1.16 -44.16 -30.29
C LEU A 71 0.22 -44.82 -30.47
N LYS A 72 0.82 -44.85 -31.67
CA LYS A 72 2.19 -45.36 -31.86
C LYS A 72 3.25 -44.37 -31.37
N THR A 73 2.96 -43.07 -31.39
CA THR A 73 3.89 -42.02 -30.95
C THR A 73 3.84 -41.79 -29.43
N PHE A 74 2.86 -42.41 -28.76
CA PHE A 74 2.56 -42.24 -27.35
C PHE A 74 3.42 -43.18 -26.47
N PRO A 75 3.90 -42.75 -25.29
CA PRO A 75 4.55 -43.65 -24.33
C PRO A 75 3.60 -44.77 -23.87
N ASP A 76 4.09 -46.01 -23.75
CA ASP A 76 3.25 -47.17 -23.43
C ASP A 76 2.42 -47.01 -22.15
N ALA A 77 2.99 -46.37 -21.12
CA ALA A 77 2.32 -46.07 -19.86
C ALA A 77 1.08 -45.17 -20.03
N LEU A 78 1.07 -44.29 -21.02
CA LEU A 78 0.03 -43.29 -21.24
C LEU A 78 -1.03 -43.76 -22.25
N LYS A 79 -0.73 -44.75 -23.11
CA LYS A 79 -1.69 -45.30 -24.10
C LYS A 79 -2.98 -45.81 -23.44
N LYS A 80 -2.91 -46.32 -22.21
CA LYS A 80 -4.06 -46.81 -21.44
C LYS A 80 -4.98 -45.66 -21.02
N ASN A 81 -4.41 -44.58 -20.48
CA ASN A 81 -5.16 -43.41 -20.01
C ASN A 81 -5.80 -42.66 -21.18
N PHE A 82 -5.07 -42.49 -22.30
CA PHE A 82 -5.66 -41.88 -23.50
C PHE A 82 -6.90 -42.61 -23.99
N LYS A 83 -6.82 -43.94 -24.09
CA LYS A 83 -7.93 -44.78 -24.54
C LYS A 83 -9.12 -44.63 -23.60
N ALA A 84 -8.90 -44.52 -22.29
CA ALA A 84 -9.95 -44.22 -21.32
C ALA A 84 -10.54 -42.81 -21.53
N ASN A 85 -9.73 -41.80 -21.82
CA ASN A 85 -10.20 -40.42 -22.04
C ASN A 85 -11.14 -40.28 -23.25
N ILE A 86 -10.92 -41.09 -24.29
CA ILE A 86 -11.71 -41.04 -25.53
C ILE A 86 -12.74 -42.17 -25.66
N THR A 87 -12.89 -43.06 -24.67
CA THR A 87 -13.90 -44.14 -24.71
C THR A 87 -14.61 -44.35 -23.37
N GLY A 88 -15.83 -44.89 -23.38
CA GLY A 88 -16.52 -45.33 -22.15
C GLY A 88 -16.96 -44.22 -21.20
N ALA A 89 -17.02 -44.53 -19.91
CA ALA A 89 -17.62 -43.67 -18.87
C ALA A 89 -16.83 -42.37 -18.63
N TYR A 90 -15.51 -42.39 -18.80
CA TYR A 90 -14.64 -41.24 -18.54
C TYR A 90 -14.78 -40.13 -19.58
N LYS A 91 -14.87 -40.52 -20.86
CA LYS A 91 -15.25 -39.60 -21.95
C LYS A 91 -16.56 -38.86 -21.61
N LYS A 92 -17.56 -39.58 -21.08
CA LYS A 92 -18.85 -38.97 -20.71
C LYS A 92 -18.68 -37.89 -19.64
N THR A 93 -17.82 -38.12 -18.65
CA THR A 93 -17.47 -37.13 -17.62
C THR A 93 -16.73 -35.92 -18.20
N LEU A 94 -15.71 -36.14 -19.03
CA LEU A 94 -14.95 -35.04 -19.68
C LEU A 94 -15.86 -34.17 -20.56
N LEU A 95 -16.76 -34.78 -21.33
CA LEU A 95 -17.74 -34.03 -22.12
C LEU A 95 -18.69 -33.22 -21.22
N GLY A 96 -19.14 -33.80 -20.11
CA GLY A 96 -19.94 -33.07 -19.11
C GLY A 96 -19.22 -31.88 -18.49
N ASN A 97 -17.92 -32.00 -18.22
CA ASN A 97 -17.10 -30.89 -17.70
C ASN A 97 -16.93 -29.77 -18.73
N PHE A 98 -16.70 -30.12 -20.00
CA PHE A 98 -16.67 -29.11 -21.07
C PHE A 98 -18.03 -28.44 -21.24
N ASP A 99 -19.13 -29.19 -21.14
CA ASP A 99 -20.49 -28.63 -21.18
C ASP A 99 -20.73 -27.65 -20.02
N ALA A 100 -20.33 -28.00 -18.80
CA ALA A 100 -20.44 -27.13 -17.63
C ALA A 100 -19.59 -25.86 -17.79
N LYS A 101 -18.34 -25.99 -18.27
CA LYS A 101 -17.46 -24.82 -18.47
C LYS A 101 -17.95 -23.92 -19.60
N LEU A 102 -18.48 -24.50 -20.69
CA LEU A 102 -19.12 -23.72 -21.74
C LEU A 102 -20.34 -22.97 -21.19
N ALA A 103 -21.16 -23.58 -20.33
CA ALA A 103 -22.30 -22.90 -19.73
C ALA A 103 -21.90 -21.70 -18.86
N GLU A 104 -20.85 -21.83 -18.05
CA GLU A 104 -20.27 -20.75 -17.25
C GLU A 104 -19.76 -19.60 -18.13
N LEU A 105 -18.90 -19.91 -19.10
CA LEU A 105 -18.32 -18.90 -19.99
C LEU A 105 -19.39 -18.20 -20.83
N ASN A 106 -20.42 -18.91 -21.29
CA ASN A 106 -21.52 -18.33 -22.04
C ASN A 106 -22.42 -17.42 -21.16
N LEU A 107 -22.54 -17.69 -19.86
CA LEU A 107 -23.23 -16.79 -18.93
C LEU A 107 -22.48 -15.47 -18.80
N ASP A 108 -21.16 -15.52 -18.62
CA ASP A 108 -20.34 -14.32 -18.47
C ASP A 108 -20.22 -13.53 -19.77
N LEU A 109 -20.15 -14.23 -20.91
CA LEU A 109 -20.20 -13.64 -22.24
C LEU A 109 -21.50 -12.83 -22.46
N ALA A 110 -22.65 -13.42 -22.11
CA ALA A 110 -23.95 -12.76 -22.26
C ALA A 110 -24.11 -11.56 -21.31
N LYS A 111 -23.67 -11.69 -20.04
CA LYS A 111 -23.67 -10.57 -19.07
C LYS A 111 -22.81 -9.40 -19.55
N MET A 112 -21.69 -9.68 -20.18
CA MET A 112 -20.75 -8.66 -20.64
C MET A 112 -21.24 -7.94 -21.90
N ALA A 113 -21.79 -8.69 -22.87
CA ALA A 113 -22.28 -8.12 -24.12
C ALA A 113 -23.64 -7.44 -23.97
N GLY A 114 -24.54 -8.01 -23.16
CA GLY A 114 -25.95 -7.62 -23.08
C GLY A 114 -26.24 -6.16 -22.72
N PRO A 115 -25.46 -5.47 -21.85
CA PRO A 115 -25.70 -4.07 -21.51
C PRO A 115 -25.26 -3.05 -22.57
N SER A 116 -24.49 -3.44 -23.58
CA SER A 116 -23.84 -2.51 -24.53
C SER A 116 -24.08 -2.92 -25.98
N ALA A 117 -24.72 -2.03 -26.76
CA ALA A 117 -24.96 -2.26 -28.18
C ALA A 117 -23.66 -2.48 -28.98
N ALA A 118 -22.58 -1.76 -28.64
CA ALA A 118 -21.29 -1.91 -29.29
C ALA A 118 -20.61 -3.25 -28.98
N LEU A 119 -20.74 -3.77 -27.75
CA LEU A 119 -20.20 -5.07 -27.36
C LEU A 119 -21.04 -6.22 -27.92
N ALA A 120 -22.37 -6.06 -27.95
CA ALA A 120 -23.27 -7.01 -28.61
C ALA A 120 -22.98 -7.12 -30.12
N ASP A 121 -22.83 -5.99 -30.81
CA ASP A 121 -22.48 -5.96 -32.24
C ASP A 121 -21.12 -6.63 -32.50
N ARG A 122 -20.13 -6.34 -31.66
CA ARG A 122 -18.80 -6.96 -31.74
C ARG A 122 -18.87 -8.47 -31.54
N LEU A 123 -19.62 -8.92 -30.53
CA LEU A 123 -19.79 -10.35 -30.25
C LEU A 123 -20.43 -11.06 -31.45
N LEU A 124 -21.57 -10.55 -31.92
CA LEU A 124 -22.31 -11.14 -33.05
C LEU A 124 -21.44 -11.20 -34.31
N SER A 125 -20.75 -10.10 -34.65
CA SER A 125 -19.83 -10.04 -35.79
C SER A 125 -18.69 -11.05 -35.69
N THR A 126 -18.22 -11.32 -34.47
CA THR A 126 -17.16 -12.30 -34.25
C THR A 126 -17.69 -13.73 -34.42
N VAL A 127 -18.83 -14.06 -33.81
CA VAL A 127 -19.40 -15.42 -33.83
C VAL A 127 -19.96 -15.78 -35.21
N GLU A 128 -20.46 -14.81 -35.99
CA GLU A 128 -20.89 -15.01 -37.38
C GLU A 128 -19.79 -15.60 -38.28
N ASN A 129 -18.54 -15.20 -38.01
CA ASN A 129 -17.35 -15.66 -38.73
C ASN A 129 -16.80 -16.98 -38.19
N VAL A 130 -17.36 -17.52 -37.11
CA VAL A 130 -17.01 -18.84 -36.63
C VAL A 130 -17.63 -19.91 -37.57
N PRO A 131 -16.95 -21.03 -37.87
CA PRO A 131 -17.36 -22.02 -38.82
C PRO A 131 -17.88 -23.24 -38.06
N PHE A 132 -18.65 -24.02 -38.79
CA PHE A 132 -19.03 -25.33 -38.32
C PHE A 132 -17.79 -26.21 -38.04
N PRO A 133 -17.71 -26.93 -36.90
CA PRO A 133 -18.70 -27.07 -35.81
C PRO A 133 -18.42 -26.23 -34.54
N PHE A 134 -17.51 -25.25 -34.59
CA PHE A 134 -17.07 -24.48 -33.41
C PHE A 134 -18.08 -23.43 -32.95
N THR A 135 -18.91 -22.95 -33.87
CA THR A 135 -20.08 -22.08 -33.63
C THR A 135 -21.01 -22.59 -32.53
N GLN A 136 -21.18 -23.90 -32.42
CA GLN A 136 -22.04 -24.54 -31.43
C GLN A 136 -21.65 -24.21 -29.98
N GLY A 137 -20.39 -23.83 -29.73
CA GLY A 137 -19.91 -23.43 -28.40
C GLY A 137 -20.58 -22.17 -27.85
N PHE A 138 -21.19 -21.35 -28.72
CA PHE A 138 -21.79 -20.06 -28.37
C PHE A 138 -23.32 -20.10 -28.20
N THR A 139 -23.95 -21.27 -28.38
CA THR A 139 -25.41 -21.41 -28.44
C THR A 139 -26.12 -20.74 -27.26
N GLU A 140 -25.69 -21.03 -26.02
CA GLU A 140 -26.35 -20.51 -24.82
C GLU A 140 -26.09 -19.00 -24.62
N GLY A 141 -24.89 -18.52 -24.98
CA GLY A 141 -24.52 -17.11 -24.85
C GLY A 141 -25.29 -16.23 -25.84
N VAL A 142 -25.40 -16.67 -27.10
CA VAL A 142 -26.18 -15.95 -28.13
C VAL A 142 -27.67 -15.99 -27.80
N LYS A 143 -28.19 -17.12 -27.28
CA LYS A 143 -29.59 -17.23 -26.84
C LYS A 143 -29.91 -16.24 -25.71
N ARG A 144 -29.04 -16.13 -24.72
CA ARG A 144 -29.23 -15.16 -23.62
C ARG A 144 -29.08 -13.72 -24.08
N LEU A 145 -28.13 -13.45 -24.97
CA LEU A 145 -28.01 -12.13 -25.59
C LEU A 145 -29.29 -11.75 -26.34
N ASP A 146 -29.85 -12.69 -27.10
CA ASP A 146 -31.12 -12.51 -27.81
C ASP A 146 -32.29 -12.21 -26.86
N GLU A 147 -32.44 -12.98 -25.77
CA GLU A 147 -33.44 -12.74 -24.73
C GLU A 147 -33.29 -11.33 -24.11
N MET A 148 -32.05 -10.91 -23.85
CA MET A 148 -31.75 -9.57 -23.32
C MET A 148 -32.06 -8.46 -24.34
N LEU A 149 -31.72 -8.65 -25.62
CA LEU A 149 -32.02 -7.69 -26.69
C LEU A 149 -33.54 -7.55 -26.89
N SER A 150 -34.26 -8.66 -26.90
CA SER A 150 -35.73 -8.68 -26.98
C SER A 150 -36.38 -7.93 -25.81
N PHE A 151 -35.89 -8.14 -24.58
CA PHE A 151 -36.34 -7.41 -23.40
C PHE A 151 -36.03 -5.91 -23.50
N GLN A 152 -34.83 -5.53 -23.96
CA GLN A 152 -34.46 -4.14 -24.16
C GLN A 152 -35.31 -3.45 -25.23
N MET A 153 -35.65 -4.15 -26.32
CA MET A 153 -36.56 -3.64 -27.35
C MET A 153 -37.96 -3.36 -26.79
N ALA A 154 -38.48 -4.23 -25.91
CA ALA A 154 -39.78 -4.05 -25.27
C ALA A 154 -39.83 -2.84 -24.31
N GLN A 155 -38.68 -2.36 -23.83
CA GLN A 155 -38.58 -1.22 -22.90
C GLN A 155 -38.25 0.12 -23.58
N ARG A 156 -37.87 0.14 -24.86
CA ARG A 156 -37.41 1.36 -25.56
C ARG A 156 -38.56 2.08 -26.29
N GLY A 157 -38.47 3.42 -26.34
CA GLY A 157 -39.26 4.28 -27.23
C GLY A 157 -38.74 4.27 -28.67
N THR A 158 -39.06 5.30 -29.47
CA THR A 158 -38.65 5.37 -30.90
C THR A 158 -37.15 5.54 -31.14
N GLU A 159 -36.38 6.03 -30.17
CA GLU A 159 -34.93 6.22 -30.28
C GLU A 159 -34.16 4.93 -30.01
N GLY A 160 -33.20 4.58 -30.90
CA GLY A 160 -32.35 3.39 -30.77
C GLY A 160 -33.06 2.05 -30.98
N LEU A 161 -34.34 2.05 -31.37
CA LEU A 161 -35.12 0.85 -31.66
C LEU A 161 -34.62 0.12 -32.91
N ALA A 162 -34.23 0.85 -33.96
CA ALA A 162 -33.75 0.25 -35.21
C ALA A 162 -32.45 -0.56 -35.03
N GLU A 163 -31.52 -0.06 -34.23
CA GLU A 163 -30.24 -0.72 -33.94
C GLU A 163 -30.42 -1.97 -33.06
N ALA A 164 -31.31 -1.89 -32.07
CA ALA A 164 -31.67 -3.02 -31.23
C ALA A 164 -32.39 -4.12 -32.03
N THR A 165 -33.32 -3.75 -32.92
CA THR A 165 -33.97 -4.68 -33.86
C THR A 165 -32.96 -5.36 -34.77
N ALA A 166 -32.01 -4.61 -35.35
CA ALA A 166 -30.98 -5.19 -36.22
C ALA A 166 -30.06 -6.18 -35.49
N ALA A 167 -29.68 -5.90 -34.23
CA ALA A 167 -28.88 -6.81 -33.41
C ALA A 167 -29.66 -8.07 -33.01
N HIS A 168 -30.95 -7.92 -32.67
CA HIS A 168 -31.85 -9.04 -32.36
C HIS A 168 -32.04 -9.96 -33.58
N ASP A 169 -32.32 -9.39 -34.76
CA ASP A 169 -32.46 -10.16 -36.01
C ASP A 169 -31.18 -10.94 -36.34
N ARG A 170 -30.00 -10.34 -36.10
CA ARG A 170 -28.70 -11.03 -36.27
C ARG A 170 -28.51 -12.17 -35.28
N ALA A 171 -28.86 -11.97 -34.01
CA ALA A 171 -28.80 -13.01 -33.00
C ALA A 171 -29.73 -14.19 -33.35
N GLN A 172 -30.96 -13.91 -33.81
CA GLN A 172 -31.92 -14.92 -34.30
C GLN A 172 -31.38 -15.68 -35.52
N ASN A 173 -30.85 -14.98 -36.52
CA ASN A 173 -30.26 -15.60 -37.71
C ASN A 173 -29.06 -16.49 -37.35
N LEU A 174 -28.24 -16.06 -36.40
CA LEU A 174 -27.10 -16.83 -35.91
C LEU A 174 -27.55 -18.08 -35.13
N LEU A 175 -28.59 -17.98 -34.29
CA LEU A 175 -29.19 -19.12 -33.60
C LEU A 175 -29.81 -20.11 -34.59
N ALA A 176 -30.46 -19.63 -35.66
CA ALA A 176 -30.97 -20.47 -36.73
C ALA A 176 -29.84 -21.21 -37.45
N LYS A 177 -28.75 -20.51 -37.81
CA LYS A 177 -27.53 -21.12 -38.38
C LYS A 177 -26.96 -22.21 -37.45
N ILE A 178 -26.82 -21.92 -36.16
CA ILE A 178 -26.31 -22.88 -35.16
C ILE A 178 -27.27 -24.08 -35.01
N GLY A 179 -28.57 -23.84 -35.08
CA GLY A 179 -29.60 -24.89 -35.07
C GLY A 179 -29.53 -25.81 -36.28
N ASP A 180 -29.37 -25.25 -37.48
CA ASP A 180 -29.18 -26.01 -38.73
C ASP A 180 -27.88 -26.83 -38.70
N GLU A 181 -26.85 -26.30 -38.05
CA GLU A 181 -25.57 -26.98 -37.83
C GLU A 181 -25.66 -28.11 -36.78
N ALA A 182 -26.55 -28.01 -35.78
CA ALA A 182 -26.70 -29.02 -34.73
C ALA A 182 -27.12 -30.41 -35.26
N GLY A 183 -27.80 -30.45 -36.41
CA GLY A 183 -28.18 -31.68 -37.11
C GLY A 183 -27.11 -32.21 -38.08
N GLN A 184 -26.03 -31.47 -38.32
CA GLN A 184 -24.97 -31.86 -39.24
C GLN A 184 -23.89 -32.69 -38.54
N ASP A 185 -23.32 -33.67 -39.26
CA ASP A 185 -22.22 -34.47 -38.75
C ASP A 185 -20.92 -33.66 -38.73
N PRO A 186 -20.31 -33.39 -37.56
CA PRO A 186 -19.10 -32.57 -37.46
C PRO A 186 -17.85 -33.28 -37.99
N TYR A 187 -17.91 -34.60 -38.19
CA TYR A 187 -16.75 -35.41 -38.51
C TYR A 187 -16.04 -35.02 -39.81
N PRO A 188 -16.71 -34.78 -40.97
CA PRO A 188 -16.02 -34.40 -42.20
C PRO A 188 -15.31 -33.04 -42.08
N ALA A 189 -15.87 -32.10 -41.33
CA ALA A 189 -15.27 -30.79 -41.09
C ALA A 189 -14.00 -30.92 -40.23
N LEU A 190 -14.07 -31.66 -39.13
CA LEU A 190 -12.91 -31.92 -38.26
C LEU A 190 -11.83 -32.76 -38.98
N GLN A 191 -12.25 -33.72 -39.81
CA GLN A 191 -11.35 -34.50 -40.66
C GLN A 191 -10.62 -33.62 -41.70
N ALA A 192 -11.28 -32.60 -42.26
CA ALA A 192 -10.64 -31.67 -43.17
C ALA A 192 -9.60 -30.78 -42.48
N ILE A 193 -9.87 -30.39 -41.23
CA ILE A 193 -8.98 -29.54 -40.42
C ILE A 193 -7.76 -30.33 -39.92
N TYR A 194 -7.97 -31.51 -39.35
CA TYR A 194 -6.93 -32.26 -38.64
C TYR A 194 -6.40 -33.48 -39.41
N GLY A 195 -7.17 -34.05 -40.32
CA GLY A 195 -6.87 -35.36 -40.93
C GLY A 195 -5.62 -35.39 -41.82
N LYS A 196 -5.09 -34.24 -42.22
CA LYS A 196 -3.84 -34.09 -43.00
C LYS A 196 -2.70 -33.45 -42.21
N LYS A 197 -2.94 -33.10 -40.95
CA LYS A 197 -1.96 -32.44 -40.08
C LYS A 197 -0.97 -33.48 -39.53
N PRO A 198 0.32 -33.13 -39.37
CA PRO A 198 1.24 -33.93 -38.59
C PRO A 198 0.65 -34.22 -37.20
N LEU A 199 0.84 -35.43 -36.69
CA LEU A 199 0.20 -35.87 -35.44
C LEU A 199 0.49 -34.95 -34.23
N HIS A 200 1.64 -34.28 -34.20
CA HIS A 200 2.01 -33.33 -33.14
C HIS A 200 1.33 -31.96 -33.27
N GLU A 201 0.72 -31.65 -34.41
CA GLU A 201 -0.10 -30.45 -34.63
C GLU A 201 -1.58 -30.70 -34.32
N ILE A 202 -1.99 -31.95 -34.06
CA ILE A 202 -3.35 -32.24 -33.63
C ILE A 202 -3.46 -31.80 -32.16
N PRO A 203 -4.42 -30.92 -31.82
CA PRO A 203 -4.50 -30.30 -30.51
C PRO A 203 -5.10 -31.30 -29.50
N ILE A 204 -4.22 -32.09 -28.88
CA ILE A 204 -4.55 -33.21 -27.97
C ILE A 204 -4.11 -32.85 -26.54
N TRP A 205 -4.75 -31.83 -25.99
CA TRP A 205 -4.47 -31.20 -24.70
C TRP A 205 -4.89 -32.03 -23.48
N TRP A 206 -5.83 -32.98 -23.65
CA TRP A 206 -6.29 -33.90 -22.60
C TRP A 206 -5.43 -35.17 -22.51
N TYR A 207 -4.33 -35.23 -23.27
CA TYR A 207 -3.36 -36.31 -23.21
C TYR A 207 -2.09 -35.95 -22.44
N ASP A 208 -1.87 -34.65 -22.24
CA ASP A 208 -0.87 -34.13 -21.31
C ASP A 208 -1.54 -33.50 -20.09
N ASP A 209 -2.50 -34.24 -19.55
CA ASP A 209 -2.94 -34.10 -18.17
C ASP A 209 -1.86 -34.56 -17.16
N ALA A 210 -0.57 -34.53 -17.55
CA ALA A 210 0.47 -34.09 -16.61
C ALA A 210 0.20 -32.65 -16.09
N GLN A 211 -0.80 -31.96 -16.65
CA GLN A 211 -1.46 -30.78 -16.10
C GLN A 211 -3.00 -30.90 -15.96
N HIS A 212 -3.54 -32.06 -15.56
CA HIS A 212 -4.79 -32.25 -14.75
C HIS A 212 -5.57 -33.50 -15.14
N ASP A 213 -5.20 -34.66 -14.60
CA ASP A 213 -6.24 -35.58 -14.20
C ASP A 213 -5.85 -36.51 -13.05
N VAL A 214 -6.77 -36.54 -12.07
CA VAL A 214 -6.97 -37.50 -10.97
C VAL A 214 -5.84 -37.71 -9.95
N GLY A 215 -5.76 -36.82 -8.96
CA GLY A 215 -6.67 -36.96 -7.82
C GLY A 215 -7.64 -35.78 -7.91
N TYR A 216 -8.96 -35.98 -7.95
CA TYR A 216 -9.86 -35.61 -6.85
C TYR A 216 -9.37 -34.39 -6.03
N VAL A 217 -10.32 -33.58 -5.55
CA VAL A 217 -10.14 -32.98 -4.23
C VAL A 217 -9.75 -34.13 -3.30
N THR A 218 -8.46 -34.30 -3.08
CA THR A 218 -7.89 -35.39 -2.30
C THR A 218 -7.44 -34.73 -1.03
N HIS A 219 -8.03 -35.14 0.10
CA HIS A 219 -7.36 -34.94 1.37
C HIS A 219 -5.93 -35.52 1.28
N GLY A 220 -5.71 -36.57 0.46
CA GLY A 220 -4.43 -37.23 0.20
C GLY A 220 -4.45 -38.63 0.79
N GLU A 221 -3.37 -39.39 0.63
CA GLU A 221 -3.16 -40.58 1.47
C GLU A 221 -3.08 -40.14 2.95
N GLU A 222 -3.64 -40.92 3.88
CA GLU A 222 -3.39 -40.72 5.30
C GLU A 222 -2.10 -41.45 5.68
N PRO A 223 -0.96 -40.76 5.80
CA PRO A 223 0.26 -41.40 6.25
C PRO A 223 0.08 -41.85 7.71
N ALA A 224 0.75 -42.93 8.09
CA ALA A 224 0.84 -43.27 9.51
C ALA A 224 1.46 -42.11 10.28
N ALA A 225 0.80 -41.68 11.37
CA ALA A 225 1.31 -40.61 12.20
C ALA A 225 2.75 -40.92 12.65
N PRO A 226 3.66 -39.93 12.62
CA PRO A 226 5.04 -40.15 13.01
C PRO A 226 5.12 -40.49 14.50
N GLY A 227 5.91 -41.51 14.83
CA GLY A 227 6.35 -41.72 16.21
C GLY A 227 7.30 -40.61 16.67
N VAL A 228 7.50 -40.51 17.99
CA VAL A 228 8.44 -39.55 18.61
C VAL A 228 9.84 -39.71 18.02
N LYS A 229 10.41 -38.61 17.53
CA LYS A 229 11.75 -38.56 16.93
C LYS A 229 12.82 -38.39 18.00
N GLY A 230 14.08 -38.65 17.61
CA GLY A 230 15.23 -38.34 18.45
C GLY A 230 15.38 -36.84 18.68
N ARG A 231 15.83 -36.45 19.87
CA ARG A 231 16.04 -35.05 20.25
C ARG A 231 17.13 -34.40 19.38
N LYS A 232 16.82 -33.25 18.78
CA LYS A 232 17.74 -32.47 17.92
C LYS A 232 18.18 -31.15 18.57
N LYS A 233 19.03 -30.38 17.87
CA LYS A 233 19.43 -29.03 18.34
C LYS A 233 18.30 -28.02 18.15
N TRP A 234 17.68 -28.03 16.98
CA TRP A 234 16.64 -27.08 16.62
C TRP A 234 15.41 -27.79 16.05
N THR A 235 14.23 -27.31 16.43
CA THR A 235 12.97 -27.58 15.74
C THR A 235 12.33 -26.26 15.32
N VAL A 236 12.05 -26.12 14.03
CA VAL A 236 11.28 -25.02 13.44
C VAL A 236 9.89 -25.54 13.12
N LEU A 237 8.88 -24.94 13.73
CA LEU A 237 7.46 -25.23 13.53
C LEU A 237 6.84 -24.07 12.75
N VAL A 238 6.33 -24.32 11.55
CA VAL A 238 5.69 -23.30 10.70
C VAL A 238 4.19 -23.59 10.60
N PHE A 239 3.38 -22.70 11.15
CA PHE A 239 1.93 -22.69 11.03
C PHE A 239 1.55 -21.79 9.85
N LEU A 240 1.36 -22.43 8.70
CA LEU A 240 1.23 -21.79 7.39
C LEU A 240 -0.23 -21.84 6.93
N ASN A 241 -1.02 -20.85 7.33
CA ASN A 241 -2.40 -20.75 6.88
C ASN A 241 -2.41 -20.14 5.48
N ALA A 242 -2.61 -20.97 4.46
CA ALA A 242 -2.68 -20.59 3.05
C ALA A 242 -4.13 -20.74 2.51
N ASP A 243 -5.13 -20.83 3.40
CA ASP A 243 -6.54 -20.76 3.03
C ASP A 243 -6.97 -19.29 2.85
N ASN A 244 -6.48 -18.66 1.77
CA ASN A 244 -6.78 -17.28 1.33
C ASN A 244 -6.00 -16.93 0.04
N ASP A 245 -5.99 -15.65 -0.34
CA ASP A 245 -5.29 -15.11 -1.51
C ASP A 245 -3.75 -15.22 -1.47
N LEU A 246 -3.15 -15.66 -0.37
CA LEU A 246 -1.71 -15.88 -0.25
C LEU A 246 -1.27 -17.32 -0.54
N GLU A 247 -2.16 -18.25 -0.92
CA GLU A 247 -1.86 -19.67 -1.10
C GLU A 247 -0.61 -19.95 -1.97
N ALA A 248 -0.48 -19.23 -3.10
CA ALA A 248 0.67 -19.38 -4.00
C ALA A 248 2.00 -19.00 -3.35
N SER A 249 1.99 -18.00 -2.46
CA SER A 249 3.15 -17.63 -1.66
C SER A 249 3.48 -18.69 -0.61
N GLY A 250 2.48 -19.23 0.08
CA GLY A 250 2.68 -20.29 1.06
C GLY A 250 3.35 -21.54 0.48
N LEU A 251 2.95 -21.93 -0.73
CA LEU A 251 3.62 -23.01 -1.46
C LEU A 251 5.03 -22.66 -1.93
N ALA A 252 5.29 -21.40 -2.27
CA ALA A 252 6.63 -20.93 -2.61
C ALA A 252 7.56 -21.00 -1.38
N ASP A 253 7.08 -20.57 -0.21
CA ASP A 253 7.81 -20.59 1.06
C ASP A 253 8.12 -22.01 1.53
N LEU A 254 7.18 -22.95 1.33
CA LEU A 254 7.45 -24.37 1.57
C LEU A 254 8.58 -24.89 0.68
N ASN A 255 8.58 -24.55 -0.61
CA ASN A 255 9.70 -24.88 -1.51
C ASN A 255 11.01 -24.17 -1.09
N GLU A 256 10.98 -22.95 -0.56
CA GLU A 256 12.17 -22.28 -0.03
C GLU A 256 12.75 -23.04 1.17
N MET A 257 11.90 -23.52 2.07
CA MET A 257 12.30 -24.37 3.19
C MET A 257 12.90 -25.70 2.71
N GLU A 258 12.41 -26.29 1.62
CA GLU A 258 13.00 -27.49 0.99
C GLU A 258 14.43 -27.27 0.50
N GLN A 259 14.84 -26.05 0.18
CA GLN A 259 16.23 -25.79 -0.18
C GLN A 259 17.21 -26.00 1.00
N VAL A 260 16.69 -25.96 2.24
CA VAL A 260 17.42 -26.17 3.49
C VAL A 260 17.21 -27.60 3.99
N GLY A 261 15.96 -28.03 4.17
CA GLY A 261 15.54 -29.35 4.63
C GLY A 261 15.90 -29.71 6.08
N SER A 262 15.26 -30.73 6.64
CA SER A 262 15.63 -31.32 7.94
C SER A 262 16.93 -32.16 7.85
N ASP A 263 17.69 -32.29 8.94
CA ASP A 263 18.85 -33.21 9.04
C ASP A 263 19.10 -33.72 10.47
N GLY A 264 20.30 -34.20 10.78
CA GLY A 264 20.66 -34.72 12.10
C GLY A 264 20.57 -33.70 13.25
N ASN A 265 20.62 -32.39 12.97
CA ASN A 265 20.60 -31.33 13.99
C ASN A 265 19.35 -30.44 13.93
N LEU A 266 18.64 -30.43 12.80
CA LEU A 266 17.49 -29.55 12.56
C LEU A 266 16.25 -30.36 12.16
N ASN A 267 15.12 -30.09 12.80
CA ASN A 267 13.78 -30.40 12.30
C ASN A 267 13.18 -29.13 11.70
N ILE A 268 12.60 -29.23 10.50
CA ILE A 268 11.70 -28.22 9.94
C ILE A 268 10.38 -28.94 9.67
N VAL A 269 9.31 -28.45 10.30
CA VAL A 269 7.98 -29.07 10.26
C VAL A 269 6.95 -27.99 9.94
N VAL A 270 6.12 -28.25 8.94
CA VAL A 270 5.13 -27.28 8.44
C VAL A 270 3.74 -27.88 8.54
N GLN A 271 2.81 -27.18 9.17
CA GLN A 271 1.38 -27.40 8.96
C GLN A 271 0.90 -26.35 7.96
N ILE A 272 0.39 -26.80 6.83
CA ILE A 272 -0.13 -25.94 5.77
C ILE A 272 -1.58 -26.30 5.48
N ASP A 273 -2.41 -25.28 5.32
CA ASP A 273 -3.81 -25.41 4.90
C ASP A 273 -4.05 -24.65 3.60
N ARG A 274 -4.82 -25.24 2.70
CA ARG A 274 -5.05 -24.72 1.35
C ARG A 274 -6.54 -24.64 1.10
N GLN A 275 -6.95 -23.48 0.58
CA GLN A 275 -8.35 -23.17 0.34
C GLN A 275 -9.00 -24.05 -0.74
N LYS A 276 -10.32 -23.96 -0.82
CA LYS A 276 -11.14 -24.61 -1.84
C LYS A 276 -11.94 -23.61 -2.68
N GLY A 277 -11.48 -23.38 -3.91
CA GLY A 277 -12.27 -22.80 -5.01
C GLY A 277 -12.42 -21.27 -4.99
N SER A 278 -11.50 -20.54 -4.36
CA SER A 278 -11.56 -19.09 -4.12
C SER A 278 -10.54 -18.30 -4.96
N GLY A 279 -10.47 -16.98 -4.74
CA GLY A 279 -9.68 -16.04 -5.55
C GLY A 279 -8.15 -16.21 -5.48
N GLY A 280 -7.64 -17.05 -4.59
CA GLY A 280 -6.22 -17.38 -4.42
C GLY A 280 -5.80 -18.76 -4.94
N ASP A 281 -6.75 -19.60 -5.37
CA ASP A 281 -6.50 -21.00 -5.70
C ASP A 281 -5.37 -21.16 -6.71
N THR A 282 -4.48 -22.11 -6.43
CA THR A 282 -3.40 -22.44 -7.35
C THR A 282 -3.26 -23.94 -7.55
N ILE A 283 -2.75 -24.31 -8.71
CA ILE A 283 -2.53 -25.71 -9.11
C ILE A 283 -1.04 -26.05 -9.21
N VAL A 284 -0.18 -25.11 -8.81
CA VAL A 284 1.29 -25.21 -8.93
C VAL A 284 1.84 -26.46 -8.24
N ASP A 285 1.23 -26.87 -7.12
CA ASP A 285 1.52 -28.11 -6.40
C ASP A 285 0.32 -29.08 -6.37
N GLY A 286 -0.38 -29.19 -7.50
CA GLY A 286 -1.64 -29.95 -7.58
C GLY A 286 -2.81 -29.25 -6.88
N ASN A 287 -4.01 -29.83 -6.97
CA ASN A 287 -5.26 -29.24 -6.47
C ASN A 287 -5.78 -29.96 -5.21
N TRP A 288 -4.90 -30.18 -4.23
CA TRP A 288 -5.29 -30.71 -2.93
C TRP A 288 -5.77 -29.58 -2.02
N ILE A 289 -6.74 -29.88 -1.15
CA ILE A 289 -7.32 -28.92 -0.20
C ILE A 289 -7.16 -29.41 1.23
N GLY A 290 -7.42 -28.50 2.16
CA GLY A 290 -7.40 -28.77 3.59
C GLY A 290 -6.00 -28.91 4.13
N THR A 291 -5.90 -29.30 5.40
CA THR A 291 -4.69 -29.13 6.18
C THR A 291 -3.80 -30.37 6.16
N ARG A 292 -2.50 -30.16 5.96
CA ARG A 292 -1.47 -31.21 5.98
C ARG A 292 -0.28 -30.81 6.82
N ARG A 293 0.39 -31.82 7.40
CA ARG A 293 1.68 -31.66 8.09
C ARG A 293 2.78 -32.31 7.28
N TYR A 294 3.89 -31.60 7.09
CA TYR A 294 5.08 -32.08 6.39
C TYR A 294 6.31 -32.03 7.30
N GLU A 295 7.13 -33.07 7.24
CA GLU A 295 8.54 -32.98 7.63
C GLU A 295 9.34 -32.59 6.39
N ILE A 296 9.96 -31.41 6.44
CA ILE A 296 10.61 -30.84 5.26
C ILE A 296 11.88 -31.61 4.94
N VAL A 297 11.97 -32.07 3.70
CA VAL A 297 13.13 -32.81 3.16
C VAL A 297 13.85 -31.91 2.17
N LYS A 298 15.17 -32.04 2.11
CA LYS A 298 15.95 -31.22 1.20
C LYS A 298 15.70 -31.62 -0.25
N GLU A 299 15.18 -30.69 -1.07
CA GLU A 299 14.91 -30.87 -2.49
C GLU A 299 15.04 -29.53 -3.24
N ARG A 300 15.14 -29.58 -4.58
CA ARG A 300 15.27 -28.41 -5.46
C ARG A 300 14.23 -28.41 -6.59
N THR A 301 13.18 -29.23 -6.47
CA THR A 301 12.06 -29.24 -7.41
C THR A 301 11.17 -28.01 -7.21
N LYS A 302 10.28 -27.77 -8.17
CA LYS A 302 9.23 -26.75 -8.05
C LYS A 302 7.92 -27.28 -7.44
N LYS A 303 7.89 -28.57 -7.14
CA LYS A 303 6.79 -29.28 -6.48
C LYS A 303 7.23 -29.61 -5.07
N ILE A 304 6.30 -29.65 -4.14
CA ILE A 304 6.54 -30.07 -2.77
C ILE A 304 6.93 -31.55 -2.79
N ALA A 305 8.16 -31.82 -2.39
CA ALA A 305 8.73 -33.17 -2.30
C ALA A 305 8.91 -33.63 -0.84
N SER A 306 8.60 -32.74 0.12
CA SER A 306 8.66 -33.01 1.55
C SER A 306 7.76 -34.18 1.96
N ARG A 307 8.17 -34.86 3.02
CA ARG A 307 7.43 -36.03 3.52
C ARG A 307 6.16 -35.57 4.22
N MET A 308 5.00 -35.83 3.62
CA MET A 308 3.71 -35.69 4.30
C MET A 308 3.67 -36.67 5.49
N VAL A 309 3.49 -36.15 6.70
CA VAL A 309 3.45 -36.93 7.94
C VAL A 309 2.06 -37.01 8.56
N MET A 310 1.17 -36.07 8.24
CA MET A 310 -0.26 -36.16 8.55
C MET A 310 -1.08 -35.45 7.48
N ASN A 311 -2.29 -35.94 7.27
CA ASN A 311 -3.35 -35.30 6.52
C ASN A 311 -4.51 -35.12 7.51
N LEU A 312 -4.88 -33.87 7.79
CA LEU A 312 -5.83 -33.52 8.85
C LEU A 312 -7.24 -33.21 8.33
N GLY A 313 -7.41 -33.24 7.00
CA GLY A 313 -8.60 -32.70 6.34
C GLY A 313 -8.71 -31.18 6.52
N GLU A 314 -9.86 -30.63 6.19
CA GLU A 314 -10.15 -29.20 6.35
C GLU A 314 -10.08 -28.78 7.83
N ARG A 315 -9.40 -27.66 8.13
CA ARG A 315 -9.27 -27.11 9.49
C ARG A 315 -9.26 -25.59 9.43
N ASP A 316 -10.09 -25.00 10.27
CA ASP A 316 -10.07 -23.56 10.55
C ASP A 316 -8.74 -23.15 11.22
N MET A 317 -7.76 -22.73 10.43
CA MET A 317 -6.46 -22.23 10.91
C MET A 317 -6.56 -20.78 11.44
N GLY A 318 -7.75 -20.17 11.39
CA GLY A 318 -8.15 -19.01 12.19
C GLY A 318 -8.54 -19.36 13.63
N ASN A 319 -8.60 -20.66 13.98
CA ASN A 319 -8.93 -21.14 15.31
C ASN A 319 -7.71 -21.36 16.19
N LYS A 320 -7.72 -20.77 17.39
CA LYS A 320 -6.66 -20.96 18.40
C LYS A 320 -6.38 -22.40 18.81
N ARG A 321 -7.38 -23.29 18.69
CA ARG A 321 -7.23 -24.71 19.02
C ARG A 321 -6.32 -25.42 18.02
N GLU A 322 -6.37 -25.04 16.74
CA GLU A 322 -5.52 -25.63 15.70
C GLU A 322 -4.06 -25.21 15.89
N LEU A 323 -3.80 -23.95 16.25
CA LEU A 323 -2.46 -23.50 16.64
C LEU A 323 -1.94 -24.25 17.88
N ALA A 324 -2.77 -24.37 18.92
CA ALA A 324 -2.42 -25.10 20.15
C ALA A 324 -2.05 -26.56 19.85
N GLU A 325 -2.88 -27.25 19.06
CA GLU A 325 -2.68 -28.64 18.69
C GLU A 325 -1.39 -28.82 17.90
N PHE A 326 -1.15 -27.98 16.89
CA PHE A 326 0.05 -28.06 16.06
C PHE A 326 1.33 -27.85 16.87
N LEU A 327 1.36 -26.81 17.72
CA LEU A 327 2.53 -26.51 18.54
C LEU A 327 2.80 -27.63 19.55
N GLN A 328 1.76 -28.13 20.23
CA GLN A 328 1.89 -29.24 21.16
C GLN A 328 2.40 -30.51 20.46
N TRP A 329 1.75 -30.89 19.35
CA TRP A 329 2.14 -32.05 18.55
C TRP A 329 3.57 -31.93 18.03
N GLY A 330 3.96 -30.75 17.55
CA GLY A 330 5.29 -30.47 17.03
C GLY A 330 6.37 -30.65 18.09
N VAL A 331 6.15 -30.13 19.31
CA VAL A 331 7.07 -30.29 20.44
C VAL A 331 7.19 -31.74 20.89
N GLU A 332 6.06 -32.45 21.01
CA GLU A 332 6.03 -33.84 21.48
C GLU A 332 6.62 -34.82 20.46
N THR A 333 6.42 -34.57 19.16
CA THR A 333 6.87 -35.45 18.08
C THR A 333 8.31 -35.16 17.67
N TYR A 334 8.73 -33.89 17.67
CA TYR A 334 10.04 -33.43 17.23
C TYR A 334 10.78 -32.71 18.37
N PRO A 335 11.20 -33.45 19.41
CA PRO A 335 11.91 -32.86 20.54
C PRO A 335 13.20 -32.17 20.10
N ALA A 336 13.49 -30.99 20.64
CA ALA A 336 14.74 -30.27 20.40
C ALA A 336 15.22 -29.47 21.63
N ASP A 337 16.47 -29.02 21.57
CA ASP A 337 17.03 -28.11 22.57
C ASP A 337 16.43 -26.70 22.46
N HIS A 338 16.17 -26.25 21.22
CA HIS A 338 15.60 -24.94 20.91
C HIS A 338 14.43 -25.03 19.91
N TYR A 339 13.47 -24.12 20.04
CA TYR A 339 12.26 -24.05 19.22
C TYR A 339 12.05 -22.67 18.59
N VAL A 340 11.77 -22.68 17.27
CA VAL A 340 11.24 -21.53 16.53
C VAL A 340 9.80 -21.86 16.14
N ALA A 341 8.86 -20.98 16.46
CA ALA A 341 7.49 -21.05 15.96
C ALA A 341 7.24 -19.89 15.00
N VAL A 342 6.88 -20.20 13.76
CA VAL A 342 6.55 -19.23 12.72
C VAL A 342 5.05 -19.27 12.49
N ILE A 343 4.38 -18.13 12.57
CA ILE A 343 2.95 -17.99 12.28
C ILE A 343 2.85 -17.10 11.04
N TRP A 344 2.40 -17.71 9.95
CA TRP A 344 2.42 -17.14 8.60
C TRP A 344 1.00 -16.93 8.10
N ASN A 345 0.67 -15.70 7.66
CA ASN A 345 -0.56 -15.30 6.95
C ASN A 345 -0.58 -13.75 6.78
N HIS A 346 -1.74 -13.18 6.42
CA HIS A 346 -2.14 -11.82 6.79
C HIS A 346 -2.02 -11.54 8.29
N GLY A 347 -1.70 -10.28 8.59
CA GLY A 347 -1.66 -9.74 9.95
C GLY A 347 -2.29 -8.36 10.01
N ALA A 348 -2.83 -8.02 11.18
CA ALA A 348 -3.50 -6.76 11.47
C ALA A 348 -3.03 -6.17 12.81
N GLY A 349 -1.77 -6.44 13.18
CA GLY A 349 -1.17 -6.02 14.45
C GLY A 349 -1.91 -6.62 15.65
N TRP A 350 -2.22 -5.78 16.64
CA TRP A 350 -2.92 -6.23 17.84
C TRP A 350 -4.31 -6.84 17.56
N LYS A 351 -4.92 -6.53 16.40
CA LYS A 351 -6.27 -6.98 16.03
C LYS A 351 -6.30 -8.48 15.73
N GLY A 352 -5.22 -9.04 15.18
CA GLY A 352 -5.12 -10.46 14.89
C GLY A 352 -4.19 -10.82 13.74
N ILE A 353 -4.14 -12.13 13.47
CA ILE A 353 -3.30 -12.80 12.48
C ILE A 353 -3.96 -14.13 12.07
N SER A 354 -3.54 -14.72 10.94
CA SER A 354 -4.00 -16.04 10.47
C SER A 354 -5.46 -16.01 10.07
N SER A 355 -5.75 -15.30 8.97
CA SER A 355 -7.08 -15.26 8.34
C SER A 355 -7.31 -16.52 7.51
N ASP A 356 -8.47 -17.11 7.69
CA ASP A 356 -8.93 -18.32 7.02
C ASP A 356 -10.21 -17.98 6.27
N ASP A 357 -10.16 -17.98 4.93
CA ASP A 357 -11.23 -17.46 4.09
C ASP A 357 -12.43 -18.43 4.02
N GLU A 358 -12.22 -19.75 4.08
CA GLU A 358 -13.32 -20.74 4.11
C GLU A 358 -14.16 -20.61 5.39
N SER A 359 -13.54 -20.38 6.56
CA SER A 359 -14.27 -20.18 7.82
C SER A 359 -14.64 -18.71 8.11
N GLY A 360 -13.92 -17.76 7.53
CA GLY A 360 -14.00 -16.32 7.84
C GLY A 360 -13.38 -15.93 9.19
N ASN A 361 -12.64 -16.82 9.84
CA ASN A 361 -12.05 -16.57 11.16
C ASN A 361 -10.63 -16.00 11.06
N MET A 362 -10.23 -15.25 12.09
CA MET A 362 -8.87 -14.76 12.28
C MET A 362 -8.51 -14.81 13.76
N MET A 363 -7.32 -15.31 14.10
CA MET A 363 -6.88 -15.40 15.50
C MET A 363 -6.57 -14.00 16.05
N THR A 364 -7.13 -13.68 17.22
CA THR A 364 -6.69 -12.49 17.97
C THR A 364 -5.32 -12.74 18.63
N VAL A 365 -4.62 -11.68 19.06
CA VAL A 365 -3.34 -11.86 19.79
C VAL A 365 -3.52 -12.65 21.11
N PRO A 366 -4.58 -12.41 21.92
CA PRO A 366 -4.88 -13.28 23.07
C PRO A 366 -5.12 -14.75 22.71
N ASP A 367 -5.66 -15.03 21.52
CA ASP A 367 -5.85 -16.39 21.02
C ASP A 367 -4.51 -17.05 20.68
N VAL A 368 -3.58 -16.32 20.05
CA VAL A 368 -2.20 -16.79 19.83
C VAL A 368 -1.49 -17.08 21.15
N LEU A 369 -1.56 -16.14 22.11
CA LEU A 369 -1.01 -16.34 23.46
C LEU A 369 -1.58 -17.61 24.11
N TRP A 370 -2.89 -17.81 24.01
CA TRP A 370 -3.53 -19.01 24.55
C TRP A 370 -3.01 -20.27 23.87
N GLY A 371 -2.87 -20.26 22.54
CA GLY A 371 -2.35 -21.39 21.76
C GLY A 371 -0.93 -21.76 22.17
N CYS A 372 -0.03 -20.78 22.25
CA CYS A 372 1.33 -20.99 22.73
C CYS A 372 1.37 -21.52 24.18
N ARG A 373 0.50 -21.02 25.07
CA ARG A 373 0.39 -21.50 26.45
C ARG A 373 0.03 -22.99 26.54
N GLN A 374 -0.76 -23.52 25.60
CA GLN A 374 -1.09 -24.95 25.60
C GLN A 374 0.11 -25.85 25.29
N ALA A 375 1.13 -25.35 24.57
CA ALA A 375 2.34 -26.10 24.27
C ALA A 375 3.38 -26.10 25.41
N ILE A 376 3.24 -25.19 26.39
CA ILE A 376 4.20 -25.02 27.51
C ILE A 376 4.40 -26.30 28.33
N PRO A 377 3.36 -27.10 28.69
CA PRO A 377 3.56 -28.37 29.38
C PRO A 377 4.42 -29.36 28.59
N SER A 378 4.34 -29.35 27.27
CA SER A 378 5.15 -30.22 26.40
C SER A 378 6.58 -29.71 26.29
N LEU A 379 6.77 -28.39 26.19
CA LEU A 379 8.10 -27.77 26.28
C LEU A 379 8.77 -28.07 27.62
N GLN A 380 8.03 -27.98 28.74
CA GLN A 380 8.51 -28.33 30.08
C GLN A 380 8.97 -29.79 30.19
N LYS A 381 8.33 -30.73 29.49
CA LYS A 381 8.77 -32.13 29.46
C LYS A 381 10.08 -32.30 28.69
N VAL A 382 10.27 -31.56 27.60
CA VAL A 382 11.48 -31.63 26.76
C VAL A 382 12.65 -30.91 27.44
N ASN A 383 12.42 -29.70 27.95
CA ASN A 383 13.41 -28.89 28.64
C ASN A 383 12.81 -28.21 29.89
N PRO A 384 12.89 -28.86 31.06
CA PRO A 384 12.31 -28.33 32.30
C PRO A 384 12.88 -26.99 32.76
N ASN A 385 14.08 -26.63 32.29
CA ASN A 385 14.75 -25.39 32.65
C ASN A 385 14.38 -24.22 31.72
N HIS A 386 13.72 -24.50 30.60
CA HIS A 386 13.33 -23.51 29.60
C HIS A 386 12.01 -23.92 28.94
N PRO A 387 10.86 -23.75 29.61
CA PRO A 387 9.56 -24.12 29.06
C PRO A 387 8.95 -23.00 28.22
N LYS A 388 9.67 -22.50 27.21
CA LYS A 388 9.23 -21.44 26.30
C LYS A 388 9.70 -21.74 24.88
N PHE A 389 9.12 -21.05 23.90
CA PHE A 389 9.70 -20.96 22.58
C PHE A 389 10.89 -20.01 22.60
N ASP A 390 12.00 -20.39 21.98
CA ASP A 390 13.15 -19.49 21.89
C ASP A 390 12.82 -18.30 20.98
N ILE A 391 12.15 -18.56 19.85
CA ILE A 391 11.73 -17.52 18.91
C ILE A 391 10.28 -17.77 18.47
N ILE A 392 9.47 -16.71 18.52
CA ILE A 392 8.24 -16.61 17.71
C ILE A 392 8.51 -15.62 16.59
N ASP A 393 8.22 -16.00 15.35
CA ASP A 393 8.30 -15.13 14.18
C ASP A 393 6.91 -14.97 13.58
N PHE A 394 6.49 -13.73 13.41
CA PHE A 394 5.33 -13.40 12.61
C PHE A 394 5.80 -13.09 11.19
N ASP A 395 5.51 -14.00 10.28
CA ASP A 395 5.59 -13.77 8.84
C ASP A 395 4.25 -13.20 8.39
N ALA A 396 3.96 -11.99 8.88
CA ALA A 396 2.67 -11.34 8.76
C ALA A 396 2.78 -9.82 8.98
N CYS A 397 1.88 -9.09 8.33
CA CYS A 397 1.81 -7.65 8.35
C CYS A 397 1.57 -7.07 9.76
N LEU A 398 2.24 -5.94 10.07
CA LEU A 398 1.91 -5.02 11.17
C LEU A 398 2.06 -5.61 12.60
N MET A 399 2.64 -6.80 12.76
CA MET A 399 2.75 -7.48 14.06
C MET A 399 3.82 -6.89 15.00
N GLY A 400 4.66 -5.98 14.51
CA GLY A 400 5.74 -5.31 15.23
C GLY A 400 5.26 -4.22 16.17
N MET A 401 4.46 -4.61 17.18
CA MET A 401 3.85 -3.69 18.15
C MET A 401 4.29 -3.99 19.58
N VAL A 402 4.37 -2.96 20.42
CA VAL A 402 4.64 -3.11 21.86
C VAL A 402 3.57 -3.92 22.57
N GLU A 403 2.32 -3.82 22.13
CA GLU A 403 1.19 -4.61 22.63
C GLU A 403 1.39 -6.10 22.37
N VAL A 404 1.69 -6.46 21.12
CA VAL A 404 1.92 -7.85 20.70
C VAL A 404 3.10 -8.45 21.45
N ALA A 405 4.22 -7.71 21.51
CA ALA A 405 5.40 -8.14 22.25
C ALA A 405 5.11 -8.32 23.76
N TYR A 406 4.31 -7.45 24.36
CA TYR A 406 3.92 -7.58 25.76
C TYR A 406 3.05 -8.82 25.98
N GLU A 407 2.03 -9.08 25.16
CA GLU A 407 1.17 -10.26 25.31
C GLU A 407 1.98 -11.58 25.31
N LEU A 408 2.98 -11.70 24.43
CA LEU A 408 3.73 -12.94 24.21
C LEU A 408 4.92 -13.16 25.17
N ARG A 409 5.21 -12.21 26.08
CA ARG A 409 6.41 -12.22 26.93
C ARG A 409 6.60 -13.46 27.82
N ASP A 410 5.50 -14.13 28.15
CA ASP A 410 5.52 -15.32 29.01
C ASP A 410 5.69 -16.63 28.24
N VAL A 411 5.55 -16.63 26.91
CA VAL A 411 5.59 -17.85 26.09
C VAL A 411 6.80 -17.93 25.16
N ALA A 412 7.51 -16.82 24.96
CA ALA A 412 8.73 -16.79 24.15
C ALA A 412 9.84 -15.92 24.73
N ASP A 413 11.07 -16.17 24.30
CA ASP A 413 12.24 -15.34 24.59
C ASP A 413 12.39 -14.18 23.60
N PHE A 414 12.27 -14.48 22.30
CA PHE A 414 12.38 -13.50 21.23
C PHE A 414 11.13 -13.48 20.36
N LEU A 415 10.75 -12.28 19.91
CA LEU A 415 9.71 -12.08 18.91
C LEU A 415 10.33 -11.42 17.67
N LEU A 416 10.01 -11.88 16.48
CA LEU A 416 10.35 -11.24 15.22
C LEU A 416 9.06 -10.79 14.54
N ALA A 417 8.99 -9.52 14.12
CA ALA A 417 7.80 -8.99 13.45
C ALA A 417 8.09 -7.69 12.68
N SER A 418 7.21 -7.34 11.74
CA SER A 418 7.24 -6.11 10.96
C SER A 418 6.26 -5.06 11.51
N GLU A 419 6.67 -3.80 11.58
CA GLU A 419 5.77 -2.67 11.87
C GLU A 419 4.88 -2.32 10.67
N GLU A 420 5.31 -2.69 9.47
CA GLU A 420 4.66 -2.43 8.18
C GLU A 420 4.04 -3.70 7.59
N THR A 421 3.24 -3.55 6.54
CA THR A 421 2.85 -4.67 5.67
C THR A 421 4.07 -5.36 5.06
N GLU A 422 4.07 -6.69 5.05
CA GLU A 422 5.09 -7.50 4.40
C GLU A 422 4.67 -7.82 2.95
N PRO A 423 5.59 -7.85 1.97
CA PRO A 423 5.29 -8.31 0.63
C PRO A 423 4.86 -9.78 0.65
N GLY A 424 4.01 -10.19 -0.28
CA GLY A 424 3.46 -11.55 -0.31
C GLY A 424 4.49 -12.68 -0.35
N GLN A 425 5.75 -12.44 -0.73
CA GLN A 425 6.83 -13.44 -0.66
C GLN A 425 7.25 -13.81 0.78
N GLY A 426 6.84 -13.05 1.80
CA GLY A 426 7.13 -13.36 3.20
C GLY A 426 8.62 -13.47 3.56
N MET A 427 8.91 -14.29 4.56
CA MET A 427 10.28 -14.54 5.01
C MET A 427 11.09 -15.29 3.94
N PRO A 428 12.34 -14.89 3.64
CA PRO A 428 13.22 -15.65 2.75
C PRO A 428 13.73 -16.91 3.47
N TYR A 429 12.91 -17.97 3.55
CA TYR A 429 13.16 -19.15 4.40
C TYR A 429 14.48 -19.83 4.08
N GLN A 430 14.90 -19.81 2.81
CA GLN A 430 16.21 -20.30 2.43
C GLN A 430 17.34 -19.56 3.16
N ASP A 431 17.25 -18.24 3.27
CA ASP A 431 18.28 -17.38 3.86
C ASP A 431 18.19 -17.32 5.39
N THR A 432 16.97 -17.31 5.94
CA THR A 432 16.72 -17.18 7.38
C THR A 432 16.96 -18.47 8.15
N LEU A 433 16.75 -19.63 7.52
CA LEU A 433 17.00 -20.94 8.13
C LEU A 433 18.42 -21.47 7.87
N ARG A 434 19.14 -20.90 6.90
CA ARG A 434 20.52 -21.29 6.59
C ARG A 434 21.47 -21.28 7.80
N PRO A 435 21.44 -20.28 8.71
CA PRO A 435 22.33 -20.25 9.88
C PRO A 435 22.21 -21.48 10.79
N LEU A 436 21.02 -22.10 10.87
CA LEU A 436 20.81 -23.32 11.68
C LEU A 436 21.56 -24.54 11.13
N LYS A 437 21.82 -24.56 9.82
CA LYS A 437 22.64 -25.60 9.17
C LYS A 437 24.12 -25.34 9.33
N ASP A 438 24.52 -24.08 9.13
CA ASP A 438 25.92 -23.69 9.10
C ASP A 438 26.52 -23.69 10.52
N ASP A 439 25.73 -23.35 11.54
CA ASP A 439 26.09 -23.43 12.95
C ASP A 439 24.91 -23.92 13.82
N PRO A 440 24.80 -25.24 14.06
CA PRO A 440 23.76 -25.79 14.94
C PRO A 440 23.85 -25.32 16.40
N ALA A 441 24.98 -24.74 16.81
CA ALA A 441 25.20 -24.17 18.14
C ALA A 441 24.91 -22.67 18.22
N ILE A 442 24.42 -22.06 17.13
CA ILE A 442 23.99 -20.66 17.11
C ILE A 442 23.00 -20.42 18.26
N THR A 443 23.14 -19.30 18.97
CA THR A 443 22.21 -18.98 20.06
C THR A 443 20.91 -18.38 19.50
N PRO A 444 19.76 -18.51 20.18
CA PRO A 444 18.51 -17.87 19.77
C PRO A 444 18.64 -16.38 19.46
N ARG A 445 19.36 -15.63 20.30
CA ARG A 445 19.60 -14.20 20.08
C ARG A 445 20.37 -13.95 18.78
N MET A 446 21.39 -14.75 18.49
CA MET A 446 22.18 -14.60 17.26
C MET A 446 21.38 -14.99 16.03
N LEU A 447 20.57 -16.04 16.13
CA LEU A 447 19.65 -16.46 15.07
C LEU A 447 18.62 -15.37 14.77
N ALA A 448 17.98 -14.80 15.79
CA ALA A 448 17.05 -13.69 15.64
C ALA A 448 17.68 -12.50 14.88
N LYS A 449 18.91 -12.10 15.22
CA LYS A 449 19.65 -11.07 14.48
C LYS A 449 19.92 -11.46 13.02
N ALA A 450 20.30 -12.71 12.79
CA ALA A 450 20.59 -13.22 11.45
C ALA A 450 19.33 -13.21 10.58
N MET A 451 18.18 -13.61 11.13
CA MET A 451 16.89 -13.60 10.43
C MET A 451 16.46 -12.19 10.02
N ILE A 452 16.56 -11.19 10.91
CA ILE A 452 16.27 -9.78 10.55
C ILE A 452 17.21 -9.29 9.45
N GLY A 453 18.51 -9.59 9.59
CA GLY A 453 19.50 -9.24 8.58
C GLY A 453 19.25 -9.90 7.23
N ALA A 454 18.79 -11.15 7.20
CA ALA A 454 18.45 -11.88 5.98
C ALA A 454 17.20 -11.29 5.31
N TYR A 455 16.14 -11.06 6.06
CA TYR A 455 14.89 -10.46 5.56
C TYR A 455 15.12 -9.09 4.90
N VAL A 456 15.79 -8.18 5.58
CA VAL A 456 16.01 -6.83 5.06
C VAL A 456 16.88 -6.84 3.80
N LYS A 457 17.87 -7.76 3.74
CA LYS A 457 18.74 -7.92 2.57
C LYS A 457 18.03 -8.61 1.40
N SER A 458 17.07 -9.50 1.65
CA SER A 458 16.34 -10.19 0.57
C SER A 458 15.46 -9.23 -0.23
N TYR A 459 14.92 -8.20 0.43
CA TYR A 459 14.09 -7.16 -0.17
C TYR A 459 14.85 -5.92 -0.63
N ALA A 460 16.13 -5.80 -0.30
CA ALA A 460 17.05 -4.83 -0.90
C ALA A 460 17.24 -5.12 -2.40
N ALA A 461 17.71 -4.14 -3.17
CA ALA A 461 17.80 -4.27 -4.62
C ALA A 461 18.76 -5.41 -5.05
N GLY A 462 18.23 -6.39 -5.77
CA GLY A 462 18.98 -7.58 -6.17
C GLY A 462 19.09 -8.65 -5.07
N GLY A 463 18.38 -8.49 -3.95
CA GLY A 463 18.20 -9.51 -2.94
C GLY A 463 17.35 -10.69 -3.44
N SER A 464 17.34 -11.78 -2.66
CA SER A 464 16.71 -13.06 -2.99
C SER A 464 15.20 -12.96 -3.23
N GLN A 465 14.50 -12.02 -2.57
CA GLN A 465 13.07 -11.78 -2.77
C GLN A 465 12.77 -10.69 -3.82
N THR A 466 13.77 -10.24 -4.58
CA THR A 466 13.57 -9.28 -5.68
C THR A 466 13.49 -9.94 -7.05
N THR A 467 12.71 -9.32 -7.94
CA THR A 467 12.66 -9.69 -9.36
C THR A 467 13.24 -8.59 -10.24
N LYS A 468 13.58 -8.92 -11.50
CA LYS A 468 14.01 -7.93 -12.52
C LYS A 468 13.02 -6.78 -12.72
N ARG A 469 11.76 -6.94 -12.30
CA ARG A 469 10.69 -5.94 -12.43
C ARG A 469 10.47 -5.14 -11.13
N LEU A 470 10.68 -5.76 -9.97
CA LEU A 470 10.46 -5.14 -8.66
C LEU A 470 11.68 -4.32 -8.19
N GLY A 471 12.90 -4.79 -8.42
CA GLY A 471 14.13 -4.04 -8.11
C GLY A 471 14.38 -3.75 -6.61
N GLY A 472 13.44 -4.05 -5.72
CA GLY A 472 13.48 -3.84 -4.26
C GLY A 472 12.07 -3.55 -3.71
N SER A 473 11.84 -3.78 -2.42
CA SER A 473 10.55 -3.49 -1.75
C SER A 473 10.77 -2.69 -0.47
N ALA A 474 9.83 -1.81 -0.13
CA ALA A 474 9.83 -1.06 1.13
C ALA A 474 9.30 -1.96 2.25
N VAL A 475 10.15 -2.35 3.20
CA VAL A 475 9.84 -3.31 4.28
C VAL A 475 10.47 -2.88 5.60
N THR A 476 9.94 -3.39 6.70
CA THR A 476 10.50 -3.28 8.06
C THR A 476 10.55 -4.67 8.69
N LYS A 477 11.52 -4.97 9.57
CA LYS A 477 11.43 -6.11 10.48
C LYS A 477 12.34 -5.89 11.68
N ALA A 478 11.91 -6.31 12.86
CA ALA A 478 12.69 -6.20 14.09
C ALA A 478 12.60 -7.47 14.92
N ALA A 479 13.64 -7.68 15.74
CA ALA A 479 13.72 -8.74 16.73
C ALA A 479 13.70 -8.12 18.13
N TYR A 480 12.79 -8.60 18.98
CA TYR A 480 12.57 -8.15 20.34
C TYR A 480 13.04 -9.19 21.34
N ASP A 481 13.70 -8.75 22.41
CA ASP A 481 13.95 -9.52 23.63
C ASP A 481 12.77 -9.31 24.58
N LEU A 482 11.91 -10.32 24.68
CA LEU A 482 10.66 -10.20 25.42
C LEU A 482 10.87 -10.13 26.94
N SER A 483 12.03 -10.57 27.44
CA SER A 483 12.38 -10.39 28.87
C SER A 483 12.56 -8.91 29.24
N ARG A 484 12.67 -8.02 28.24
CA ARG A 484 12.91 -6.58 28.40
C ARG A 484 11.72 -5.71 28.00
N ILE A 485 10.62 -6.30 27.54
CA ILE A 485 9.47 -5.54 27.02
C ILE A 485 8.65 -4.86 28.11
N ALA A 486 8.49 -5.49 29.28
CA ALA A 486 7.62 -4.96 30.35
C ALA A 486 8.05 -3.56 30.86
N PRO A 487 9.35 -3.27 31.08
CA PRO A 487 9.78 -1.90 31.40
C PRO A 487 9.52 -0.87 30.30
N LEU A 488 9.48 -1.27 29.02
CA LEU A 488 9.09 -0.36 27.94
C LEU A 488 7.58 -0.12 27.98
N ALA A 489 6.79 -1.17 28.17
CA ALA A 489 5.33 -1.08 28.27
C ALA A 489 4.88 -0.18 29.43
N ASP A 490 5.55 -0.29 30.59
CA ASP A 490 5.33 0.62 31.73
C ASP A 490 5.58 2.09 31.37
N LEU A 491 6.67 2.38 30.64
CA LEU A 491 6.95 3.74 30.18
C LEU A 491 5.88 4.27 29.21
N VAL A 492 5.34 3.41 28.34
CA VAL A 492 4.22 3.76 27.46
C VAL A 492 2.96 4.06 28.28
N GLY A 493 2.67 3.26 29.31
CA GLY A 493 1.59 3.54 30.26
C GLY A 493 1.73 4.88 30.98
N ARG A 494 2.93 5.15 31.52
CA ARG A 494 3.27 6.43 32.16
C ARG A 494 3.12 7.60 31.19
N LEU A 495 3.53 7.43 29.92
CA LEU A 495 3.32 8.43 28.88
C LEU A 495 1.82 8.67 28.64
N GLY A 496 1.03 7.61 28.51
CA GLY A 496 -0.42 7.68 28.36
C GLY A 496 -1.09 8.43 29.51
N ALA A 497 -0.75 8.08 30.76
CA ALA A 497 -1.25 8.77 31.95
C ALA A 497 -0.88 10.27 31.96
N SER A 498 0.37 10.60 31.60
CA SER A 498 0.84 11.99 31.53
C SER A 498 0.11 12.77 30.42
N LEU A 499 -0.10 12.18 29.25
CA LEU A 499 -0.85 12.79 28.15
C LEU A 499 -2.34 12.95 28.49
N ALA A 500 -2.94 11.99 29.19
CA ALA A 500 -4.33 12.07 29.65
C ALA A 500 -4.53 13.17 30.71
N ALA A 501 -3.58 13.30 31.66
CA ALA A 501 -3.59 14.36 32.66
C ALA A 501 -3.40 15.75 32.02
N ASN A 502 -2.57 15.83 30.97
CA ASN A 502 -2.24 17.07 30.25
C ASN A 502 -2.99 17.18 28.91
N HIS A 503 -4.17 16.57 28.80
CA HIS A 503 -4.86 16.42 27.52
C HIS A 503 -5.24 17.75 26.85
N ALA A 504 -5.52 18.80 27.64
CA ALA A 504 -5.76 20.14 27.11
C ALA A 504 -4.51 20.73 26.45
N VAL A 505 -3.33 20.54 27.05
CA VAL A 505 -2.04 20.96 26.48
C VAL A 505 -1.74 20.16 25.22
N TYR A 506 -1.91 18.84 25.27
CA TYR A 506 -1.77 17.97 24.11
C TYR A 506 -2.67 18.42 22.94
N THR A 507 -3.95 18.68 23.23
CA THR A 507 -4.90 19.11 22.20
C THR A 507 -4.57 20.49 21.64
N ARG A 508 -4.07 21.40 22.49
CA ARG A 508 -3.63 22.71 22.05
C ARG A 508 -2.44 22.64 21.10
N LEU A 509 -1.47 21.77 21.39
CA LEU A 509 -0.27 21.59 20.56
C LEU A 509 -0.57 20.96 19.21
N LEU A 510 -1.67 20.23 19.05
CA LEU A 510 -2.09 19.68 17.75
C LEU A 510 -2.47 20.76 16.73
N VAL A 511 -2.85 21.96 17.20
CA VAL A 511 -3.40 23.03 16.37
C VAL A 511 -2.60 24.34 16.42
N ASP A 512 -1.36 24.30 16.91
CA ASP A 512 -0.45 25.44 16.88
C ASP A 512 0.71 25.24 15.88
N GLU A 513 1.70 26.12 15.87
CA GLU A 513 2.85 26.04 14.95
C GLU A 513 3.67 24.74 15.08
N PHE A 514 3.54 24.03 16.19
CA PHE A 514 4.25 22.79 16.48
C PHE A 514 3.43 21.52 16.20
N GLY A 515 2.15 21.64 15.82
CA GLY A 515 1.24 20.52 15.51
C GLY A 515 1.72 19.57 14.40
N THR A 516 2.80 19.90 13.69
CA THR A 516 3.55 18.97 12.82
C THR A 516 3.95 17.66 13.50
N PHE A 517 4.03 17.60 14.83
CA PHE A 517 4.31 16.34 15.53
C PHE A 517 3.26 15.27 15.22
N ALA A 518 2.03 15.66 14.84
CA ALA A 518 0.98 14.77 14.35
C ALA A 518 1.41 13.99 13.08
N LYS A 519 2.40 14.49 12.32
CA LYS A 519 3.05 13.79 11.20
C LYS A 519 4.10 12.78 11.71
N VAL A 520 3.80 12.08 12.79
CA VAL A 520 4.56 10.92 13.27
C VAL A 520 4.56 9.84 12.19
N ARG A 521 5.61 9.01 12.13
CA ARG A 521 5.63 7.84 11.23
C ARG A 521 4.44 6.93 11.57
N ARG A 522 3.46 6.89 10.66
CA ARG A 522 2.38 5.91 10.62
C ARG A 522 2.69 4.82 9.60
N TYR A 523 2.08 3.65 9.74
CA TYR A 523 2.21 2.51 8.83
C TYR A 523 0.98 2.38 7.92
N SER A 524 0.91 1.33 7.08
CA SER A 524 -0.23 1.14 6.17
C SER A 524 -1.58 1.10 6.87
N ASP A 525 -1.61 0.64 8.13
CA ASP A 525 -2.70 0.95 9.05
C ASP A 525 -2.37 2.27 9.76
N GLU A 526 -3.09 3.33 9.39
CA GLU A 526 -2.85 4.67 9.95
C GLU A 526 -3.01 4.69 11.48
N SER A 527 -3.69 3.73 12.10
CA SER A 527 -3.81 3.67 13.56
C SER A 527 -2.55 3.16 14.28
N PHE A 528 -1.52 2.74 13.57
CA PHE A 528 -0.25 2.28 14.15
C PHE A 528 0.87 3.29 13.88
N VAL A 529 1.59 3.67 14.93
CA VAL A 529 2.65 4.68 14.84
C VAL A 529 3.95 4.19 15.44
N ASP A 530 5.06 4.62 14.86
CA ASP A 530 6.39 4.34 15.40
C ASP A 530 6.56 4.97 16.78
N LEU A 531 6.84 4.16 17.79
CA LEU A 531 6.92 4.59 19.18
C LEU A 531 8.14 5.50 19.43
N PHE A 532 9.25 5.25 18.75
CA PHE A 532 10.46 6.06 18.90
C PHE A 532 10.26 7.44 18.26
N ASP A 533 9.69 7.52 17.07
CA ASP A 533 9.39 8.78 16.38
C ASP A 533 8.36 9.60 17.17
N LEU A 534 7.32 8.94 17.70
CA LEU A 534 6.34 9.58 18.59
C LEU A 534 7.01 10.19 19.82
N ALA A 535 7.76 9.38 20.58
CA ALA A 535 8.43 9.84 21.79
C ALA A 535 9.46 10.95 21.49
N LYS A 536 10.22 10.82 20.42
CA LYS A 536 11.21 11.82 20.00
C LYS A 536 10.57 13.16 19.70
N ARG A 537 9.44 13.16 18.97
CA ARG A 537 8.73 14.40 18.65
C ARG A 537 8.17 15.05 19.91
N LEU A 538 7.48 14.28 20.75
CA LEU A 538 6.95 14.78 22.02
C LEU A 538 8.05 15.33 22.95
N ALA A 539 9.21 14.68 23.02
CA ALA A 539 10.34 15.15 23.82
C ALA A 539 10.91 16.52 23.36
N LEU A 540 10.79 16.84 22.07
CA LEU A 540 11.29 18.10 21.48
C LEU A 540 10.30 19.26 21.58
N LEU A 541 9.05 19.01 21.99
CA LEU A 541 8.02 20.02 22.10
C LEU A 541 8.11 20.75 23.45
N GLU A 542 8.77 21.92 23.46
CA GLU A 542 8.92 22.75 24.67
C GLU A 542 7.61 23.12 25.37
N GLY A 543 6.48 23.10 24.64
CA GLY A 543 5.15 23.35 25.20
C GLY A 543 4.59 22.24 26.10
N PHE A 544 5.18 21.03 26.10
CA PHE A 544 4.79 19.97 27.03
C PHE A 544 5.51 20.09 28.39
N PRO A 545 4.85 19.66 29.49
CA PRO A 545 5.47 19.58 30.80
C PRO A 545 6.79 18.80 30.77
N GLU A 546 7.74 19.21 31.61
CA GLU A 546 9.05 18.57 31.73
C GLU A 546 8.92 17.07 32.06
N GLU A 547 7.95 16.70 32.90
CA GLU A 547 7.64 15.30 33.22
C GLU A 547 7.30 14.47 31.97
N THR A 548 6.40 14.96 31.12
CA THR A 548 6.02 14.26 29.87
C THR A 548 7.23 14.09 28.97
N ARG A 549 8.03 15.15 28.80
CA ARG A 549 9.26 15.12 28.00
C ARG A 549 10.31 14.17 28.58
N ALA A 550 10.45 14.10 29.89
CA ALA A 550 11.35 13.18 30.58
C ALA A 550 10.95 11.71 30.36
N ILE A 551 9.65 11.39 30.44
CA ILE A 551 9.15 10.03 30.12
C ILE A 551 9.48 9.67 28.67
N CYS A 552 9.27 10.59 27.72
CA CYS A 552 9.66 10.35 26.33
C CYS A 552 11.17 10.10 26.19
N GLN A 553 12.01 10.86 26.90
CA GLN A 553 13.46 10.62 26.90
C GLN A 553 13.82 9.24 27.50
N GLU A 554 13.14 8.81 28.57
CA GLU A 554 13.28 7.47 29.14
C GLU A 554 12.92 6.38 28.13
N ILE A 555 11.86 6.56 27.33
CA ILE A 555 11.49 5.65 26.22
C ILE A 555 12.62 5.57 25.18
N LEU A 556 13.14 6.71 24.73
CA LEU A 556 14.23 6.75 23.74
C LEU A 556 15.50 6.06 24.26
N LEU A 557 15.83 6.27 25.53
CA LEU A 557 16.95 5.61 26.20
C LEU A 557 16.72 4.11 26.37
N LYS A 558 15.48 3.70 26.68
CA LYS A 558 15.09 2.29 26.83
C LYS A 558 15.22 1.53 25.52
N LEU A 559 14.72 2.11 24.43
CA LEU A 559 14.88 1.57 23.07
C LEU A 559 16.35 1.58 22.63
N GLY A 560 17.11 2.57 23.10
CA GLY A 560 18.57 2.57 22.99
C GLY A 560 19.07 2.56 21.55
N TYR A 561 18.33 3.16 20.63
CA TYR A 561 18.63 3.12 19.21
C TYR A 561 20.02 3.74 18.95
N PRO A 562 21.02 2.96 18.50
CA PRO A 562 22.40 3.40 18.42
C PRO A 562 22.62 4.40 17.29
N LYS A 563 23.74 5.12 17.36
CA LYS A 563 24.20 5.91 16.22
C LYS A 563 24.55 4.95 15.09
N MET A 564 23.78 5.00 14.01
CA MET A 564 24.00 4.19 12.83
C MET A 564 25.44 4.25 12.30
N GLU A 565 26.07 3.09 12.14
CA GLU A 565 27.41 2.95 11.57
C GLU A 565 27.43 2.53 10.08
N ASP A 566 26.27 2.25 9.50
CA ASP A 566 26.18 1.71 8.13
C ASP A 566 26.57 2.71 7.04
N ARG A 567 27.15 2.16 5.98
CA ARG A 567 27.59 2.88 4.78
C ARG A 567 26.42 3.41 3.95
N LEU A 568 26.62 4.53 3.29
CA LEU A 568 25.76 4.99 2.21
C LEU A 568 26.08 4.21 0.92
N SER A 569 25.07 3.94 0.10
CA SER A 569 25.23 3.26 -1.19
C SER A 569 24.69 4.10 -2.35
N GLN A 570 23.57 4.79 -2.13
CA GLN A 570 22.97 5.73 -3.07
C GLN A 570 23.40 7.16 -2.78
N PRO A 571 23.35 8.06 -3.79
CA PRO A 571 23.65 9.46 -3.58
C PRO A 571 22.77 10.09 -2.51
N VAL A 572 23.39 10.87 -1.62
CA VAL A 572 22.67 11.78 -0.73
C VAL A 572 22.23 12.96 -1.59
N VAL A 573 20.91 13.07 -1.80
CA VAL A 573 20.34 14.20 -2.55
C VAL A 573 19.88 15.28 -1.58
N ILE A 574 20.61 16.39 -1.57
CA ILE A 574 20.29 17.59 -0.80
C ILE A 574 19.50 18.50 -1.74
N ARG A 575 18.19 18.64 -1.49
CA ARG A 575 17.33 19.58 -2.20
C ARG A 575 17.08 20.81 -1.36
N ARG A 576 17.19 21.98 -1.96
CA ARG A 576 16.82 23.25 -1.37
C ARG A 576 16.15 24.11 -2.42
N ARG A 577 15.15 24.87 -2.00
CA ARG A 577 14.48 25.83 -2.87
C ARG A 577 15.30 27.11 -3.09
N THR A 578 16.29 27.34 -2.23
CA THR A 578 17.19 28.49 -2.34
C THR A 578 18.52 28.04 -2.96
N PRO A 579 19.04 28.75 -3.97
CA PRO A 579 20.37 28.48 -4.49
C PRO A 579 21.40 28.73 -3.40
N GLY A 580 22.47 27.97 -3.46
CA GLY A 580 23.52 28.05 -2.46
C GLY A 580 24.59 27.03 -2.74
N VAL A 581 25.58 27.03 -1.86
CA VAL A 581 26.67 26.07 -1.90
C VAL A 581 26.53 25.15 -0.70
N VAL A 582 26.49 23.85 -0.96
CA VAL A 582 26.61 22.84 0.08
C VAL A 582 28.07 22.75 0.47
N ILE A 583 28.38 23.15 1.69
CA ILE A 583 29.68 22.92 2.32
C ILE A 583 29.58 21.60 3.06
N TRP A 584 30.39 20.61 2.68
CA TRP A 584 30.27 19.26 3.21
C TRP A 584 31.61 18.58 3.45
N GLY A 585 31.56 17.65 4.41
CA GLY A 585 32.54 16.63 4.67
C GLY A 585 31.87 15.25 4.77
N TYR A 586 32.66 14.22 5.01
CA TYR A 586 32.13 12.87 5.22
C TYR A 586 32.63 12.29 6.56
N ASN A 587 31.92 11.33 7.14
CA ASN A 587 32.35 10.60 8.35
C ASN A 587 32.86 11.50 9.50
N GLY A 588 32.06 12.48 9.92
CA GLY A 588 32.44 13.46 10.94
C GLY A 588 33.30 14.59 10.39
N TRP A 589 32.87 15.22 9.28
CA TRP A 589 33.54 16.38 8.67
C TRP A 589 35.01 16.12 8.28
N LYS A 590 35.32 14.93 7.77
CA LYS A 590 36.60 14.66 7.10
C LYS A 590 36.61 15.24 5.70
N THR A 591 37.81 15.46 5.16
CA THR A 591 38.03 15.98 3.81
C THR A 591 37.56 14.99 2.76
N PRO A 592 36.51 15.30 1.98
CA PRO A 592 36.00 14.35 0.99
C PRO A 592 37.09 13.96 -0.03
N PRO A 593 37.34 12.67 -0.26
CA PRO A 593 38.21 12.14 -1.32
C PRO A 593 37.74 12.62 -2.70
N LYS A 594 38.63 12.68 -3.70
CA LYS A 594 38.27 13.22 -5.04
C LYS A 594 37.20 12.36 -5.72
N GLU A 595 37.16 11.07 -5.40
CA GLU A 595 36.36 10.04 -6.06
C GLU A 595 34.86 10.16 -5.75
N ILE A 596 34.48 10.83 -4.66
CA ILE A 596 33.07 11.01 -4.24
C ILE A 596 32.57 12.45 -4.42
N ARG A 597 33.40 13.34 -4.98
CA ARG A 597 33.03 14.74 -5.19
C ARG A 597 32.18 14.86 -6.45
N PRO A 598 30.96 15.42 -6.36
CA PRO A 598 30.16 15.71 -7.55
C PRO A 598 30.86 16.69 -8.49
N ALA A 599 30.39 16.76 -9.74
CA ALA A 599 30.87 17.77 -10.69
C ALA A 599 30.70 19.20 -10.11
N LYS A 600 31.60 20.11 -10.48
CA LYS A 600 31.64 21.51 -9.99
C LYS A 600 31.91 21.68 -8.48
N THR A 601 32.43 20.64 -7.82
CA THR A 601 32.86 20.74 -6.42
C THR A 601 34.22 21.39 -6.28
N ALA A 602 34.32 22.44 -5.47
CA ALA A 602 35.57 23.10 -5.10
C ALA A 602 36.05 22.67 -3.70
N VAL A 603 37.37 22.71 -3.45
CA VAL A 603 37.89 22.56 -2.08
C VAL A 603 37.62 23.84 -1.31
N TYR A 604 37.04 23.72 -0.12
CA TYR A 604 36.66 24.83 0.73
C TYR A 604 37.52 24.85 2.00
N HIS A 605 38.18 25.99 2.25
CA HIS A 605 39.13 26.19 3.37
C HIS A 605 40.11 25.01 3.59
N SER A 606 40.64 24.46 2.50
CA SER A 606 41.63 23.36 2.49
C SER A 606 41.19 22.04 3.14
N ARG A 607 39.96 21.95 3.67
CA ARG A 607 39.47 20.80 4.45
C ARG A 607 38.12 20.27 3.96
N PHE A 608 37.20 21.11 3.50
CA PHE A 608 35.87 20.66 3.10
C PHE A 608 35.69 20.72 1.58
N CYS A 609 34.53 20.28 1.12
CA CYS A 609 34.11 20.47 -0.27
C CYS A 609 32.93 21.42 -0.31
N ALA A 610 32.93 22.28 -1.31
CA ALA A 610 31.86 23.20 -1.66
C ALA A 610 31.25 22.73 -2.97
N THR A 611 30.05 22.16 -2.93
CA THR A 611 29.33 21.75 -4.13
C THR A 611 28.13 22.67 -4.31
N PRO A 612 28.05 23.42 -5.43
CA PRO A 612 26.88 24.23 -5.73
C PRO A 612 25.62 23.36 -5.82
N LEU A 613 24.52 23.85 -5.28
CA LEU A 613 23.22 23.27 -5.59
C LEU A 613 22.92 23.56 -7.07
N ALA A 614 22.64 22.51 -7.84
CA ALA A 614 22.36 22.58 -9.27
C ALA A 614 20.86 22.55 -9.51
N GLY A 615 20.38 23.44 -10.37
CA GLY A 615 18.96 23.61 -10.61
C GLY A 615 18.65 25.09 -10.88
N PRO A 616 17.37 25.49 -10.73
CA PRO A 616 16.28 24.65 -10.25
C PRO A 616 15.91 23.53 -11.26
N ASP A 617 15.42 22.40 -10.77
CA ASP A 617 14.74 21.40 -11.60
C ASP A 617 13.30 21.82 -11.93
N ASP A 618 12.55 20.99 -12.66
CA ASP A 618 11.15 21.26 -13.06
C ASP A 618 10.19 21.47 -11.87
N LYS A 619 10.66 21.26 -10.63
CA LYS A 619 9.91 21.46 -9.38
C LYS A 619 10.41 22.66 -8.57
N GLY A 620 11.33 23.45 -9.12
CA GLY A 620 11.90 24.62 -8.45
C GLY A 620 13.00 24.28 -7.44
N ASP A 621 13.43 23.03 -7.35
CA ASP A 621 14.42 22.61 -6.37
C ASP A 621 15.84 22.72 -6.96
N TYR A 622 16.74 23.38 -6.24
CA TYR A 622 18.16 23.23 -6.45
C TYR A 622 18.63 21.99 -5.70
N ALA A 623 19.24 21.06 -6.42
CA ALA A 623 19.68 19.79 -5.90
C ALA A 623 21.19 19.66 -5.98
N CYS A 624 21.80 19.15 -4.92
CA CYS A 624 23.14 18.61 -4.94
C CYS A 624 23.03 17.11 -4.63
N ALA A 625 23.43 16.26 -5.57
CA ALA A 625 23.57 14.83 -5.33
C ALA A 625 25.04 14.53 -5.00
N ILE A 626 25.30 14.11 -3.77
CA ILE A 626 26.63 13.71 -3.29
C ILE A 626 26.69 12.19 -3.32
N GLY A 627 27.66 11.63 -4.05
CA GLY A 627 27.75 10.19 -4.32
C GLY A 627 27.61 9.87 -5.82
N PRO A 628 27.35 8.61 -6.22
CA PRO A 628 27.13 7.43 -5.37
C PRO A 628 28.37 7.04 -4.57
N PHE A 629 28.19 6.24 -3.52
CA PHE A 629 29.25 5.96 -2.55
C PHE A 629 29.83 4.55 -2.72
N GLN A 630 31.16 4.48 -2.74
CA GLN A 630 31.95 3.24 -2.69
C GLN A 630 33.00 3.35 -1.56
N VAL A 631 33.89 2.35 -1.44
CA VAL A 631 35.06 2.46 -0.56
C VAL A 631 35.92 3.62 -1.03
N VAL A 632 36.35 4.47 -0.09
CA VAL A 632 37.22 5.61 -0.36
C VAL A 632 38.54 5.51 0.40
N ILE A 633 39.57 6.25 -0.05
CA ILE A 633 40.83 6.39 0.67
C ILE A 633 40.84 7.78 1.32
N ASP A 634 40.92 7.83 2.65
CA ASP A 634 41.00 9.09 3.40
C ASP A 634 42.23 9.89 2.90
N PRO A 635 42.06 11.14 2.43
CA PRO A 635 43.14 11.90 1.82
C PRO A 635 44.21 12.31 2.84
N VAL A 636 43.88 12.32 4.15
CA VAL A 636 44.77 12.68 5.25
C VAL A 636 45.37 11.41 5.87
N ALA A 637 44.53 10.48 6.34
CA ALA A 637 44.96 9.28 7.06
C ALA A 637 45.49 8.17 6.15
N LYS A 638 45.27 8.26 4.83
CA LYS A 638 45.67 7.26 3.81
C LYS A 638 45.13 5.85 4.08
N LYS A 639 44.00 5.74 4.80
CA LYS A 639 43.32 4.47 5.09
C LYS A 639 42.08 4.31 4.23
N ARG A 640 41.77 3.06 3.85
CA ARG A 640 40.50 2.71 3.21
C ARG A 640 39.37 2.76 4.23
N GLU A 641 38.27 3.44 3.90
CA GLU A 641 37.06 3.49 4.73
C GLU A 641 35.79 3.62 3.88
N TYR A 642 34.63 3.32 4.46
CA TYR A 642 33.33 3.52 3.82
C TYR A 642 32.74 4.89 4.20
N VAL A 643 32.01 5.52 3.28
CA VAL A 643 31.21 6.71 3.60
C VAL A 643 29.96 6.27 4.36
N ARG A 644 29.78 6.72 5.60
CA ARG A 644 28.67 6.37 6.51
C ARG A 644 27.61 7.46 6.62
N GLU A 645 28.05 8.70 6.46
CA GLU A 645 27.21 9.89 6.52
C GLU A 645 27.85 11.04 5.76
N ILE A 646 27.01 11.96 5.31
CA ILE A 646 27.43 13.26 4.80
C ILE A 646 27.08 14.31 5.84
N ASN A 647 28.11 14.98 6.37
CA ASN A 647 27.93 16.13 7.26
C ASN A 647 28.01 17.38 6.38
N TYR A 648 26.99 18.22 6.45
CA TYR A 648 26.92 19.38 5.57
C TYR A 648 26.23 20.55 6.24
N ARG A 649 26.54 21.73 5.74
CA ARG A 649 25.80 22.96 5.94
C ARG A 649 25.63 23.64 4.60
N ILE A 650 24.66 24.53 4.50
CA ILE A 650 24.42 25.28 3.27
C ILE A 650 24.77 26.72 3.55
N GLN A 651 25.62 27.27 2.68
CA GLN A 651 25.86 28.69 2.60
C GLN A 651 25.00 29.24 1.47
N TYR A 652 24.02 30.05 1.84
CA TYR A 652 23.11 30.68 0.88
C TYR A 652 23.76 31.94 0.29
N GLN A 653 23.24 32.40 -0.85
CA GLN A 653 23.74 33.59 -1.53
C GLN A 653 23.60 34.88 -0.70
N ASP A 654 22.67 34.90 0.27
CA ASP A 654 22.44 36.03 1.20
C ASP A 654 23.46 36.07 2.35
N GLY A 655 24.47 35.19 2.35
CA GLY A 655 25.51 35.11 3.37
C GLY A 655 25.11 34.36 4.64
N LYS A 656 23.85 33.92 4.79
CA LYS A 656 23.42 33.10 5.92
C LYS A 656 23.87 31.66 5.77
N THR A 657 24.10 31.02 6.90
CA THR A 657 24.43 29.58 6.98
C THR A 657 23.34 28.82 7.70
N SER A 658 23.01 27.64 7.19
CA SER A 658 22.17 26.69 7.91
C SER A 658 22.88 26.14 9.15
N PRO A 659 22.14 25.51 10.10
CA PRO A 659 22.72 24.59 11.06
C PRO A 659 23.50 23.46 10.36
N ASP A 660 24.34 22.77 11.12
CA ASP A 660 24.99 21.56 10.66
C ASP A 660 23.99 20.40 10.58
N PHE A 661 23.95 19.77 9.42
CA PHE A 661 23.12 18.61 9.14
C PHE A 661 23.97 17.36 8.98
N THR A 662 23.35 16.21 9.24
CA THR A 662 23.93 14.91 8.94
C THR A 662 22.91 14.13 8.12
N ALA A 663 23.25 13.83 6.87
CA ALA A 663 22.42 13.03 5.98
C ALA A 663 22.88 11.57 5.99
N ARG A 664 21.90 10.69 6.20
CA ARG A 664 22.02 9.23 6.12
C ARG A 664 21.06 8.61 5.10
N THR A 665 20.31 9.45 4.39
CA THR A 665 19.37 9.08 3.33
C THR A 665 20.15 8.64 2.08
N GLY A 666 19.73 7.57 1.42
CA GLY A 666 20.53 6.90 0.38
C GLY A 666 21.16 5.58 0.85
N ARG A 667 20.68 5.04 1.96
CA ARG A 667 20.87 3.64 2.29
C ARG A 667 19.85 2.82 1.50
N GLU A 668 20.34 1.78 0.85
CA GLU A 668 19.48 0.75 0.25
C GLU A 668 18.65 0.05 1.33
N TYR A 669 19.28 -0.17 2.49
CA TYR A 669 18.65 -0.62 3.71
C TYR A 669 19.42 -0.15 4.94
N THR A 670 18.71 -0.08 6.05
CA THR A 670 19.22 0.14 7.40
C THR A 670 19.22 -1.20 8.11
N LEU A 671 20.32 -1.57 8.78
CA LEU A 671 20.35 -2.74 9.65
C LEU A 671 21.06 -2.44 10.96
N VAL A 672 20.30 -2.37 12.04
CA VAL A 672 20.78 -2.10 13.39
C VAL A 672 20.81 -3.39 14.19
N THR A 673 21.98 -3.75 14.72
CA THR A 673 22.16 -4.97 15.51
C THR A 673 22.91 -4.74 16.83
N GLN A 674 23.33 -3.51 17.08
CA GLN A 674 24.14 -3.11 18.24
C GLN A 674 23.33 -2.34 19.27
N PHE A 675 22.17 -2.88 19.65
CA PHE A 675 21.38 -2.33 20.74
C PHE A 675 22.03 -2.61 22.11
N PRO A 676 21.86 -1.71 23.10
CA PRO A 676 22.26 -1.96 24.48
C PRO A 676 21.64 -3.24 25.04
N ALA A 677 22.33 -3.94 25.94
CA ALA A 677 21.82 -5.18 26.54
C ALA A 677 20.52 -5.00 27.36
N THR A 678 20.19 -3.76 27.74
CA THR A 678 18.95 -3.39 28.43
C THR A 678 17.80 -3.08 27.48
N SER A 679 18.06 -3.00 26.18
CA SER A 679 17.05 -2.69 25.17
C SER A 679 16.14 -3.89 24.93
N PRO A 680 14.82 -3.65 24.71
CA PRO A 680 13.95 -4.67 24.16
C PRO A 680 14.25 -4.94 22.68
N LEU A 681 14.89 -4.04 21.94
CA LEU A 681 15.31 -4.29 20.56
C LEU A 681 16.65 -5.03 20.53
N VAL A 682 16.73 -6.06 19.70
CA VAL A 682 17.92 -6.90 19.50
C VAL A 682 18.51 -6.65 18.11
N ALA A 683 17.63 -6.56 17.13
CA ALA A 683 17.93 -6.11 15.79
C ALA A 683 16.72 -5.39 15.21
N GLU A 684 16.97 -4.50 14.27
CA GLU A 684 15.95 -3.79 13.50
C GLU A 684 16.53 -3.56 12.12
N GLY A 685 15.71 -3.68 11.09
CA GLY A 685 16.10 -3.12 9.82
C GLY A 685 14.91 -2.83 8.92
N HIS A 686 15.15 -1.92 7.99
CA HIS A 686 14.16 -1.46 7.04
C HIS A 686 14.83 -1.01 5.75
N THR A 687 14.10 -1.11 4.65
CA THR A 687 14.57 -0.68 3.32
C THR A 687 14.06 0.72 2.98
N GLN A 688 14.41 1.19 1.78
CA GLN A 688 13.99 2.50 1.29
C GLN A 688 12.45 2.65 1.29
N GLY A 689 11.96 3.82 1.73
CA GLY A 689 10.52 4.13 1.86
C GLY A 689 9.99 4.05 3.29
N MET A 690 10.73 3.37 4.16
CA MET A 690 10.41 3.15 5.57
C MET A 690 11.25 4.03 6.49
N GLY A 691 11.52 5.27 6.07
CA GLY A 691 12.29 6.21 6.88
C GLY A 691 11.53 6.58 8.17
N ASN A 692 12.28 6.78 9.26
CA ASN A 692 11.76 6.98 10.61
C ASN A 692 11.02 5.77 11.20
N SER A 693 11.28 4.56 10.69
CA SER A 693 10.97 3.32 11.39
C SER A 693 12.14 2.93 12.28
N TYR A 694 11.84 2.56 13.52
CA TYR A 694 12.79 2.24 14.59
C TYR A 694 12.49 0.88 15.24
N GLY A 695 11.65 0.07 14.60
CA GLY A 695 11.48 -1.34 14.88
C GLY A 695 10.33 -1.68 15.81
N ILE A 696 9.62 -0.71 16.38
CA ILE A 696 8.47 -0.98 17.25
C ILE A 696 7.41 0.11 17.19
N SER A 697 6.19 -0.33 16.91
CA SER A 697 5.00 0.53 16.84
C SER A 697 4.12 0.42 18.09
N VAL A 698 3.16 1.34 18.21
CA VAL A 698 2.12 1.38 19.24
C VAL A 698 0.78 1.77 18.61
N TYR A 699 -0.33 1.27 19.15
CA TYR A 699 -1.68 1.66 18.71
C TYR A 699 -1.99 3.10 19.13
N TYR A 700 -2.25 3.95 18.14
CA TYR A 700 -2.58 5.36 18.30
C TYR A 700 -3.58 5.78 17.20
N PRO A 701 -4.85 5.36 17.34
CA PRO A 701 -5.90 5.62 16.38
C PRO A 701 -6.30 7.10 16.35
N TYR A 702 -6.96 7.52 15.27
CA TYR A 702 -7.73 8.76 15.31
C TYR A 702 -8.93 8.61 16.26
N CYS A 703 -9.43 9.71 16.81
CA CYS A 703 -10.35 9.69 17.96
C CYS A 703 -11.70 8.97 17.74
N LEU A 704 -12.11 8.78 16.48
CA LEU A 704 -13.33 8.03 16.12
C LEU A 704 -13.06 6.58 15.69
N GLU A 705 -11.79 6.19 15.63
CA GLU A 705 -11.34 4.86 15.16
C GLU A 705 -10.87 3.96 16.32
N PHE A 706 -11.01 4.43 17.57
CA PHE A 706 -10.70 3.63 18.74
C PHE A 706 -11.60 2.39 18.79
N ARG A 707 -10.99 1.21 18.82
CA ARG A 707 -11.69 -0.07 18.90
C ARG A 707 -11.75 -0.57 20.34
N THR A 708 -12.95 -0.74 20.87
CA THR A 708 -13.17 -1.23 22.25
C THR A 708 -12.60 -2.62 22.51
N SER A 709 -12.43 -3.45 21.48
CA SER A 709 -11.77 -4.75 21.58
C SER A 709 -10.30 -4.65 22.02
N TYR A 710 -9.64 -3.49 21.88
CA TYR A 710 -8.29 -3.25 22.39
C TYR A 710 -8.20 -3.47 23.91
N LYS A 711 -9.28 -3.19 24.65
CA LYS A 711 -9.35 -3.40 26.11
C LYS A 711 -9.30 -4.88 26.53
N THR A 712 -9.34 -5.82 25.57
CA THR A 712 -9.18 -7.25 25.86
C THR A 712 -7.71 -7.63 26.09
N LEU A 713 -6.77 -6.82 25.59
CA LEU A 713 -5.34 -7.03 25.76
C LEU A 713 -4.93 -6.86 27.22
N GLN A 714 -4.00 -7.69 27.69
CA GLN A 714 -3.34 -7.51 28.97
C GLN A 714 -2.56 -6.19 29.02
N PHE A 715 -1.90 -5.79 27.91
CA PHE A 715 -1.21 -4.49 27.83
C PHE A 715 -2.13 -3.31 28.22
N ALA A 716 -3.33 -3.26 27.66
CA ALA A 716 -4.29 -2.19 27.96
C ALA A 716 -4.70 -2.20 29.44
N ARG A 717 -4.96 -3.39 30.00
CA ARG A 717 -5.38 -3.57 31.39
C ARG A 717 -4.30 -3.20 32.41
N ASP A 718 -3.04 -3.50 32.09
CA ASP A 718 -1.93 -3.30 33.02
C ASP A 718 -1.45 -1.84 33.04
N PHE A 719 -1.54 -1.11 31.93
CA PHE A 719 -0.86 0.19 31.75
C PHE A 719 -1.76 1.39 31.44
N GLY A 720 -3.01 1.20 31.06
CA GLY A 720 -3.96 2.31 30.87
C GLY A 720 -3.64 3.26 29.70
N TRP A 721 -2.84 2.85 28.72
CA TRP A 721 -2.59 3.62 27.50
C TRP A 721 -3.90 3.97 26.76
N ASP A 722 -4.88 3.07 26.82
CA ASP A 722 -6.22 3.22 26.24
C ASP A 722 -7.01 4.39 26.83
N GLU A 723 -6.76 4.79 28.08
CA GLU A 723 -7.42 5.96 28.70
C GLU A 723 -7.04 7.27 28.01
N PHE A 724 -5.83 7.36 27.44
CA PHE A 724 -5.43 8.49 26.61
C PHE A 724 -6.01 8.39 25.20
N ILE A 725 -5.80 7.27 24.51
CA ILE A 725 -6.15 7.16 23.07
C ILE A 725 -7.65 7.02 22.80
N ALA A 726 -8.46 6.62 23.79
CA ALA A 726 -9.92 6.59 23.68
C ALA A 726 -10.55 7.98 23.87
N ARG A 727 -9.78 8.98 24.34
CA ARG A 727 -10.29 10.31 24.61
C ARG A 727 -10.31 11.15 23.33
N ILE A 728 -11.48 11.72 23.02
CA ILE A 728 -11.63 12.64 21.89
C ILE A 728 -10.98 13.99 22.25
N PRO A 729 -9.98 14.45 21.47
CA PRO A 729 -9.39 15.77 21.65
C PRO A 729 -10.46 16.87 21.49
N ALA A 730 -10.56 17.74 22.49
CA ALA A 730 -11.48 18.88 22.46
C ALA A 730 -10.80 20.09 21.82
N TYR A 731 -11.24 20.45 20.61
CA TYR A 731 -10.72 21.63 19.94
C TYR A 731 -10.86 22.88 20.83
N THR A 732 -9.77 23.62 21.02
CA THR A 732 -9.76 24.85 21.81
C THR A 732 -9.01 25.94 21.04
N PRO A 733 -9.66 27.05 20.66
CA PRO A 733 -8.99 28.14 19.95
C PRO A 733 -7.98 28.82 20.86
N GLY A 734 -6.79 29.09 20.34
CA GLY A 734 -5.76 29.93 20.98
C GLY A 734 -5.52 31.22 20.20
N SER A 735 -6.19 31.38 19.07
CA SER A 735 -6.17 32.56 18.22
C SER A 735 -7.57 32.93 17.75
N LYS A 736 -7.73 34.16 17.28
CA LYS A 736 -8.90 34.58 16.49
C LYS A 736 -8.80 34.15 15.02
N VAL A 737 -7.65 33.64 14.57
CA VAL A 737 -7.44 33.23 13.18
C VAL A 737 -7.21 31.73 13.11
N LEU A 738 -7.98 31.04 12.28
CA LEU A 738 -7.79 29.64 11.91
C LEU A 738 -7.22 29.55 10.49
N VAL A 739 -6.23 28.69 10.29
CA VAL A 739 -5.72 28.27 8.99
C VAL A 739 -5.97 26.77 8.83
N THR A 740 -6.60 26.38 7.72
CA THR A 740 -7.00 24.99 7.45
C THR A 740 -7.02 24.70 5.95
N GLY A 741 -7.13 23.42 5.59
CA GLY A 741 -7.27 22.96 4.20
C GLY A 741 -5.95 22.54 3.57
N GLY A 742 -5.90 22.45 2.24
CA GLY A 742 -4.69 22.05 1.52
C GLY A 742 -3.49 22.96 1.81
N MET A 743 -3.74 24.22 2.18
CA MET A 743 -2.72 25.21 2.54
C MET A 743 -1.91 24.86 3.79
N VAL A 744 -2.32 23.88 4.60
CA VAL A 744 -1.53 23.39 5.75
C VAL A 744 -0.88 22.02 5.53
N GLU A 745 -1.21 21.33 4.43
CA GLU A 745 -0.73 19.96 4.18
C GLU A 745 0.78 19.92 3.93
N ASP A 746 1.32 20.92 3.25
CA ASP A 746 2.75 21.03 2.97
C ASP A 746 3.38 22.27 3.61
N ILE A 747 4.52 22.04 4.28
CA ILE A 747 5.26 23.10 4.98
C ILE A 747 5.69 24.22 4.02
N PRO A 748 6.20 23.93 2.79
CA PRO A 748 6.54 24.99 1.85
C PRO A 748 5.41 25.97 1.54
N SER A 749 4.17 25.51 1.36
CA SER A 749 3.00 26.37 1.10
C SER A 749 2.54 27.15 2.33
N LEU A 750 2.64 26.54 3.51
CA LEU A 750 2.23 27.19 4.77
C LEU A 750 3.21 28.28 5.23
N LEU A 751 4.51 28.11 4.99
CA LEU A 751 5.55 29.03 5.47
C LEU A 751 5.38 30.49 5.01
N PRO A 752 5.09 30.79 3.73
CA PRO A 752 4.75 32.15 3.27
C PRO A 752 3.63 32.78 4.08
N LEU A 753 2.55 32.04 4.34
CA LEU A 753 1.42 32.52 5.14
C LEU A 753 1.83 32.82 6.58
N LEU A 754 2.55 31.92 7.23
CA LEU A 754 3.00 32.11 8.62
C LEU A 754 3.98 33.28 8.77
N LYS A 755 4.89 33.50 7.80
CA LYS A 755 5.77 34.68 7.78
C LYS A 755 4.96 35.97 7.74
N VAL A 756 3.95 36.02 6.89
CA VAL A 756 3.08 37.19 6.76
C VAL A 756 2.26 37.40 8.03
N CYS A 757 1.67 36.35 8.59
CA CYS A 757 0.97 36.43 9.87
C CYS A 757 1.90 37.01 10.96
N LYS A 758 3.14 36.54 11.05
CA LYS A 758 4.14 37.07 11.99
C LYS A 758 4.46 38.55 11.74
N ALA A 759 4.64 38.96 10.49
CA ALA A 759 4.88 40.36 10.12
C ALA A 759 3.69 41.27 10.50
N LEU A 760 2.47 40.74 10.42
CA LEU A 760 1.24 41.41 10.84
C LEU A 760 0.98 41.33 12.35
N GLY A 761 1.83 40.66 13.14
CA GLY A 761 1.59 40.44 14.57
C GLY A 761 0.43 39.48 14.88
N VAL A 762 0.06 38.64 13.91
CA VAL A 762 -0.99 37.63 14.00
C VAL A 762 -0.35 36.26 14.23
N ARG A 763 -0.86 35.49 15.19
CA ARG A 763 -0.48 34.09 15.39
C ARG A 763 -1.70 33.21 15.14
N PRO A 764 -1.83 32.55 13.98
CA PRO A 764 -2.99 31.72 13.71
C PRO A 764 -2.94 30.38 14.45
N ASP A 765 -4.12 29.79 14.66
CA ASP A 765 -4.27 28.36 14.87
C ASP A 765 -4.16 27.64 13.52
N ILE A 766 -3.49 26.49 13.49
CA ILE A 766 -3.19 25.73 12.28
C ILE A 766 -3.77 24.33 12.43
N LEU A 767 -4.82 24.01 11.67
CA LEU A 767 -5.45 22.69 11.74
C LEU A 767 -4.71 21.68 10.85
N TRP A 768 -3.56 21.18 11.31
CA TRP A 768 -2.67 20.29 10.55
C TRP A 768 -3.31 19.01 10.03
N ASP A 769 -4.16 18.40 10.85
CA ASP A 769 -4.84 17.14 10.53
C ASP A 769 -6.24 17.14 11.18
N PRO A 770 -7.32 17.37 10.41
CA PRO A 770 -8.67 17.37 10.95
C PRO A 770 -9.15 16.00 11.42
N LYS A 771 -8.50 14.89 11.00
CA LYS A 771 -8.83 13.52 11.45
C LYS A 771 -8.72 13.38 12.96
N VAL A 772 -7.75 14.08 13.56
CA VAL A 772 -7.50 14.06 15.01
C VAL A 772 -8.67 14.61 15.81
N PHE A 773 -9.52 15.43 15.19
CA PHE A 773 -10.75 15.98 15.76
C PHE A 773 -12.03 15.33 15.18
N GLY A 774 -11.90 14.22 14.46
CA GLY A 774 -13.01 13.48 13.89
C GLY A 774 -13.75 14.25 12.79
N TYR A 775 -13.05 15.10 12.04
CA TYR A 775 -13.62 15.93 10.96
C TYR A 775 -14.76 16.86 11.40
N ARG A 776 -14.79 17.24 12.68
CA ARG A 776 -15.83 18.09 13.30
C ARG A 776 -15.69 19.57 12.92
N PHE A 777 -15.67 19.87 11.62
CA PHE A 777 -15.54 21.22 11.09
C PHE A 777 -16.63 22.19 11.59
N PRO A 778 -17.93 21.84 11.62
CA PRO A 778 -18.96 22.72 12.18
C PRO A 778 -18.67 23.19 13.61
N GLU A 779 -18.21 22.28 14.48
CA GLU A 779 -17.87 22.58 15.86
C GLU A 779 -16.59 23.42 15.96
N ILE A 780 -15.57 23.10 15.15
CA ILE A 780 -14.33 23.89 15.08
C ILE A 780 -14.63 25.31 14.62
N LEU A 781 -15.38 25.49 13.51
CA LEU A 781 -15.73 26.79 12.94
C LEU A 781 -16.62 27.61 13.88
N ALA A 782 -17.44 26.97 14.73
CA ALA A 782 -18.24 27.67 15.72
C ALA A 782 -17.39 28.45 16.74
N HIS A 783 -16.15 28.03 17.01
CA HIS A 783 -15.20 28.77 17.85
C HIS A 783 -14.69 30.07 17.21
N TYR A 784 -14.79 30.19 15.88
CA TYR A 784 -14.29 31.34 15.11
C TYR A 784 -15.40 32.29 14.65
N ARG A 785 -16.62 32.23 15.21
CA ARG A 785 -17.71 33.16 14.85
C ARG A 785 -17.31 34.64 14.96
N ASP A 786 -16.52 34.97 15.98
CA ASP A 786 -15.95 36.32 16.20
C ASP A 786 -14.49 36.43 15.72
N GLY A 787 -14.04 35.48 14.90
CA GLY A 787 -12.69 35.35 14.35
C GLY A 787 -12.69 35.31 12.83
N VAL A 788 -11.59 34.84 12.25
CA VAL A 788 -11.37 34.73 10.80
C VAL A 788 -10.86 33.33 10.46
N VAL A 789 -11.42 32.73 9.40
CA VAL A 789 -10.99 31.43 8.88
C VAL A 789 -10.31 31.63 7.53
N LEU A 790 -9.09 31.13 7.39
CA LEU A 790 -8.32 31.09 6.14
C LEU A 790 -8.34 29.65 5.62
N THR A 791 -8.84 29.45 4.41
CA THR A 791 -8.96 28.13 3.78
C THR A 791 -8.80 28.22 2.26
N ASP A 792 -8.61 27.09 1.60
CA ASP A 792 -8.45 26.96 0.15
C ASP A 792 -9.51 26.04 -0.50
N SER A 793 -10.56 25.69 0.24
CA SER A 793 -11.59 24.75 -0.21
C SER A 793 -12.90 25.42 -0.61
N VAL A 794 -13.39 25.01 -1.76
CA VAL A 794 -14.71 25.31 -2.34
C VAL A 794 -15.39 24.05 -2.90
N SER A 795 -14.75 22.89 -2.73
CA SER A 795 -15.17 21.64 -3.35
C SER A 795 -16.39 21.06 -2.62
N VAL A 796 -17.34 20.51 -3.38
CA VAL A 796 -18.42 19.67 -2.82
C VAL A 796 -17.94 18.27 -2.45
N ASN A 797 -16.79 17.83 -2.97
CA ASN A 797 -16.30 16.44 -2.83
C ASN A 797 -15.29 16.24 -1.70
N SER A 798 -14.88 17.30 -1.00
CA SER A 798 -13.93 17.13 0.10
C SER A 798 -14.55 16.36 1.27
N PHE A 799 -15.89 16.25 1.35
CA PHE A 799 -16.64 15.62 2.46
C PHE A 799 -16.13 16.03 3.86
N GLY A 800 -15.54 17.22 3.99
CA GLY A 800 -14.93 17.67 5.25
C GLY A 800 -13.69 16.88 5.68
N GLN A 801 -13.01 16.17 4.78
CA GLN A 801 -11.88 15.29 5.15
C GLN A 801 -10.55 16.03 5.29
N VAL A 802 -10.27 17.01 4.44
CA VAL A 802 -8.98 17.76 4.44
C VAL A 802 -9.19 19.23 4.76
N ALA A 803 -10.33 19.76 4.35
CA ALA A 803 -10.72 21.15 4.49
C ALA A 803 -12.22 21.21 4.81
N PRO A 804 -12.72 22.34 5.34
CA PRO A 804 -14.16 22.56 5.46
C PRO A 804 -14.86 22.30 4.12
N SER A 805 -15.99 21.60 4.18
CA SER A 805 -16.87 21.48 3.01
C SER A 805 -17.51 22.84 2.69
N ALA A 806 -18.06 22.97 1.49
CA ALA A 806 -18.81 24.17 1.14
C ALA A 806 -20.02 24.40 2.07
N ASP A 807 -20.69 23.34 2.53
CA ASP A 807 -21.82 23.43 3.46
C ASP A 807 -21.37 23.89 4.87
N ASP A 808 -20.20 23.43 5.34
CA ASP A 808 -19.61 23.91 6.60
C ASP A 808 -19.34 25.42 6.55
N LEU A 809 -18.79 25.89 5.43
CA LEU A 809 -18.53 27.31 5.20
C LEU A 809 -19.82 28.12 5.07
N ILE A 810 -20.84 27.60 4.37
CA ILE A 810 -22.17 28.22 4.30
C ILE A 810 -22.73 28.40 5.71
N GLY A 811 -22.78 27.33 6.52
CA GLY A 811 -23.29 27.39 7.89
C GLY A 811 -22.51 28.37 8.78
N TYR A 812 -21.19 28.44 8.60
CA TYR A 812 -20.33 29.41 9.29
C TYR A 812 -20.63 30.87 8.87
N LEU A 813 -20.81 31.13 7.58
CA LEU A 813 -21.13 32.46 7.05
C LEU A 813 -22.57 32.89 7.41
N GLU A 814 -23.57 31.99 7.34
CA GLU A 814 -24.94 32.25 7.81
C GLU A 814 -24.99 32.65 9.31
N ALA A 815 -24.04 32.13 10.09
CA ALA A 815 -23.88 32.49 11.49
C ALA A 815 -23.20 33.85 11.72
N GLY A 816 -22.81 34.57 10.68
CA GLY A 816 -22.09 35.84 10.74
C GLY A 816 -20.56 35.72 10.72
N GLY A 817 -20.04 34.53 10.39
CA GLY A 817 -18.60 34.25 10.34
C GLY A 817 -17.85 35.07 9.29
N ARG A 818 -16.52 35.01 9.37
CA ARG A 818 -15.62 35.74 8.47
C ARG A 818 -14.59 34.81 7.86
N ALA A 819 -14.46 34.80 6.54
CA ALA A 819 -13.61 33.86 5.82
C ALA A 819 -12.78 34.50 4.71
N LEU A 820 -11.55 34.05 4.55
CA LEU A 820 -10.76 34.20 3.33
C LEU A 820 -10.65 32.83 2.67
N VAL A 821 -11.13 32.73 1.43
CA VAL A 821 -11.03 31.53 0.61
C VAL A 821 -10.08 31.79 -0.54
N ALA A 822 -8.97 31.04 -0.62
CA ALA A 822 -7.97 31.15 -1.69
C ALA A 822 -7.99 29.88 -2.54
N ALA A 823 -8.86 29.86 -3.56
CA ALA A 823 -9.15 28.69 -4.37
C ALA A 823 -9.14 29.04 -5.86
N GLN A 824 -8.73 28.08 -6.69
CA GLN A 824 -8.52 28.24 -8.13
C GLN A 824 -9.10 27.02 -8.87
N SER A 825 -9.05 27.00 -10.21
CA SER A 825 -9.50 25.89 -11.06
C SER A 825 -11.00 25.55 -10.90
N ILE A 826 -11.87 26.58 -10.90
CA ILE A 826 -13.30 26.44 -10.59
C ILE A 826 -14.11 25.74 -11.69
N GLU A 827 -13.61 25.69 -12.93
CA GLU A 827 -14.30 25.05 -14.06
C GLU A 827 -14.43 23.52 -13.92
N GLN A 828 -13.65 22.91 -13.01
CA GLN A 828 -13.68 21.47 -12.80
C GLN A 828 -15.04 21.05 -12.22
N GLN A 829 -15.69 20.02 -12.79
CA GLN A 829 -16.91 19.42 -12.24
C GLN A 829 -16.70 19.19 -10.74
N ASN A 830 -17.59 19.71 -9.87
CA ASN A 830 -17.60 19.66 -8.38
C ASN A 830 -17.34 20.98 -7.61
N THR A 831 -17.73 22.14 -8.16
CA THR A 831 -17.77 23.41 -7.41
C THR A 831 -19.17 23.71 -6.86
N ASN A 832 -19.27 24.13 -5.59
CA ASN A 832 -20.57 24.45 -4.97
C ASN A 832 -21.07 25.83 -5.46
N SER A 833 -22.05 25.83 -6.38
CA SER A 833 -22.64 27.07 -6.91
C SER A 833 -23.28 27.93 -5.82
N ARG A 834 -23.88 27.33 -4.79
CA ARG A 834 -24.56 28.06 -3.71
C ARG A 834 -23.59 28.93 -2.90
N LEU A 835 -22.47 28.38 -2.44
CA LEU A 835 -21.46 29.15 -1.69
C LEU A 835 -20.97 30.34 -2.52
N LEU A 836 -20.64 30.11 -3.79
CA LEU A 836 -20.09 31.13 -4.68
C LEU A 836 -21.13 32.18 -5.09
N GLU A 837 -22.31 31.77 -5.55
CA GLU A 837 -23.35 32.66 -6.07
C GLU A 837 -24.11 33.40 -4.96
N GLU A 838 -24.44 32.75 -3.83
CA GLU A 838 -25.25 33.37 -2.77
C GLU A 838 -24.40 34.23 -1.82
N PHE A 839 -23.22 33.73 -1.40
CA PHE A 839 -22.39 34.40 -0.40
C PHE A 839 -21.35 35.31 -1.04
N PHE A 840 -20.62 34.82 -2.04
CA PHE A 840 -19.60 35.63 -2.73
C PHE A 840 -20.15 36.48 -3.88
N ARG A 841 -21.40 36.26 -4.32
CA ARG A 841 -21.99 36.89 -5.52
C ARG A 841 -21.11 36.71 -6.75
N PHE A 842 -20.42 35.57 -6.81
CA PHE A 842 -19.43 35.22 -7.80
C PHE A 842 -20.12 34.73 -9.08
N ARG A 843 -19.67 35.22 -10.25
CA ARG A 843 -19.99 34.67 -11.57
C ARG A 843 -18.69 34.27 -12.26
N TYR A 844 -18.57 32.98 -12.60
CA TYR A 844 -17.39 32.43 -13.28
C TYR A 844 -17.23 33.04 -14.68
N VAL A 845 -15.99 33.32 -15.07
CA VAL A 845 -15.64 33.77 -16.43
C VAL A 845 -14.76 32.73 -17.12
N GLU A 846 -13.56 32.50 -16.59
CA GLU A 846 -12.57 31.57 -17.15
C GLU A 846 -11.53 31.19 -16.08
N ASP A 847 -10.77 30.12 -16.31
CA ASP A 847 -9.55 29.80 -15.57
C ASP A 847 -8.35 30.11 -16.49
N ASP A 848 -7.56 31.12 -16.12
CA ASP A 848 -6.48 31.68 -16.94
C ASP A 848 -5.10 31.38 -16.33
N LYS A 849 -4.15 30.98 -17.18
CA LYS A 849 -2.77 30.65 -16.79
C LYS A 849 -1.80 31.79 -17.02
N ASP A 850 -2.12 32.65 -17.99
CA ASP A 850 -1.23 33.67 -18.54
C ASP A 850 -1.77 35.05 -18.19
N LEU A 851 -1.91 35.30 -16.88
CA LEU A 851 -2.45 36.55 -16.38
C LEU A 851 -1.44 37.71 -16.50
N PRO A 852 -1.90 38.91 -16.88
CA PRO A 852 -1.14 40.12 -16.63
C PRO A 852 -1.01 40.35 -15.11
N ALA A 853 -0.14 41.30 -14.71
CA ALA A 853 0.04 41.62 -13.29
C ALA A 853 -1.30 41.92 -12.60
N LEU A 854 -1.46 41.38 -11.39
CA LEU A 854 -2.61 41.58 -10.53
C LEU A 854 -2.42 42.84 -9.70
N THR A 855 -3.52 43.47 -9.34
CA THR A 855 -3.57 44.74 -8.62
C THR A 855 -4.64 44.71 -7.55
N PHE A 856 -4.36 45.36 -6.42
CA PHE A 856 -5.34 45.62 -5.36
C PHE A 856 -5.05 46.97 -4.71
N THR A 857 -6.04 47.52 -4.01
CA THR A 857 -5.87 48.73 -3.20
C THR A 857 -5.76 48.33 -1.75
N ASP A 858 -4.68 48.73 -1.08
CA ASP A 858 -4.48 48.42 0.34
C ASP A 858 -5.37 49.27 1.26
N SER A 859 -5.31 48.99 2.56
CA SER A 859 -6.10 49.72 3.57
C SER A 859 -5.79 51.22 3.67
N ASP A 860 -4.66 51.68 3.13
CA ASP A 860 -4.27 53.10 3.11
C ASP A 860 -4.69 53.79 1.80
N GLY A 861 -5.42 53.08 0.93
CA GLY A 861 -5.86 53.58 -0.37
C GLY A 861 -4.77 53.56 -1.44
N LYS A 862 -3.63 52.86 -1.21
CA LYS A 862 -2.54 52.77 -2.19
C LYS A 862 -2.68 51.53 -3.04
N ALA A 863 -2.61 51.70 -4.36
CA ALA A 863 -2.54 50.59 -5.29
C ALA A 863 -1.22 49.80 -5.09
N ALA A 864 -1.32 48.49 -5.16
CA ALA A 864 -0.20 47.55 -5.22
C ALA A 864 -0.37 46.66 -6.45
N SER A 865 0.72 46.37 -7.14
CA SER A 865 0.77 45.46 -8.29
C SER A 865 1.67 44.28 -7.94
N PHE A 866 1.32 43.08 -8.41
CA PHE A 866 2.06 41.85 -8.14
C PHE A 866 1.84 40.80 -9.23
N SER A 867 2.77 39.85 -9.29
CA SER A 867 2.66 38.67 -10.13
C SER A 867 2.43 37.43 -9.27
N LEU A 868 2.05 36.33 -9.90
CA LEU A 868 1.97 35.01 -9.26
C LEU A 868 3.17 34.16 -9.69
N ASN A 869 3.53 33.17 -8.88
CA ASN A 869 4.60 32.21 -9.12
C ASN A 869 5.99 32.85 -9.38
N GLY A 870 6.28 33.99 -8.74
CA GLY A 870 7.61 34.60 -8.79
C GLY A 870 8.62 33.93 -7.84
N GLU A 871 9.84 34.45 -7.82
CA GLU A 871 11.01 33.78 -7.21
C GLU A 871 10.88 33.54 -5.69
N ASP A 872 10.15 34.40 -4.98
CA ASP A 872 9.99 34.31 -3.52
C ASP A 872 8.66 33.67 -3.09
N SER A 873 7.89 33.15 -4.05
CA SER A 873 6.58 32.50 -3.87
C SER A 873 6.66 30.97 -4.05
N VAL A 874 5.54 30.28 -3.81
CA VAL A 874 5.39 28.85 -4.11
C VAL A 874 4.62 28.70 -5.42
N PRO A 875 5.12 27.96 -6.44
CA PRO A 875 4.51 27.91 -7.76
C PRO A 875 3.25 27.02 -7.80
N THR A 876 2.23 27.41 -7.05
CA THR A 876 0.96 26.68 -6.92
C THR A 876 -0.17 27.30 -7.74
N ALA A 877 -0.03 28.52 -8.26
CA ALA A 877 -1.02 29.07 -9.18
C ALA A 877 -0.93 28.34 -10.54
N ARG A 878 -2.01 27.64 -10.94
CA ARG A 878 -2.01 26.81 -12.15
C ARG A 878 -3.08 27.20 -13.14
N ASP A 879 -4.31 27.30 -12.67
CA ASP A 879 -5.46 27.77 -13.45
C ASP A 879 -6.15 28.83 -12.58
N VAL A 880 -5.73 30.09 -12.70
CA VAL A 880 -6.25 31.17 -11.85
C VAL A 880 -7.65 31.51 -12.29
N THR A 881 -8.59 31.39 -11.38
CA THR A 881 -9.98 31.67 -11.66
C THR A 881 -10.18 33.18 -11.84
N ILE A 882 -10.88 33.54 -12.92
CA ILE A 882 -11.32 34.89 -13.25
C ILE A 882 -12.85 34.96 -13.13
N MET A 883 -13.33 36.07 -12.58
CA MET A 883 -14.71 36.20 -12.13
C MET A 883 -15.26 37.61 -12.28
N GLU A 884 -16.58 37.68 -12.36
CA GLU A 884 -17.37 38.87 -12.11
C GLU A 884 -18.08 38.76 -10.76
N CYS A 885 -18.57 39.90 -10.24
CA CYS A 885 -19.39 39.89 -9.03
C CYS A 885 -20.56 40.87 -9.07
N ASP A 886 -21.65 40.51 -8.42
CA ASP A 886 -22.83 41.37 -8.27
C ASP A 886 -22.87 42.03 -6.88
N ALA A 887 -23.46 43.23 -6.79
CA ALA A 887 -23.61 43.94 -5.53
C ALA A 887 -24.37 43.05 -4.48
N PRO A 888 -23.97 43.06 -3.20
CA PRO A 888 -23.04 44.00 -2.55
C PRO A 888 -21.55 43.63 -2.67
N ALA A 889 -21.19 42.57 -3.39
CA ALA A 889 -19.80 42.18 -3.57
C ALA A 889 -19.05 43.16 -4.50
N GLN A 890 -17.75 43.29 -4.30
CA GLN A 890 -16.87 44.16 -5.07
C GLN A 890 -15.58 43.44 -5.42
N LEU A 891 -15.01 43.74 -6.59
CA LEU A 891 -13.71 43.24 -6.99
C LEU A 891 -12.63 43.73 -6.01
N PHE A 892 -11.96 42.78 -5.36
CA PHE A 892 -10.90 42.98 -4.38
C PHE A 892 -9.51 42.93 -5.02
N VAL A 893 -9.32 42.01 -5.98
CA VAL A 893 -8.11 41.90 -6.80
C VAL A 893 -8.53 41.92 -8.26
N LYS A 894 -7.79 42.68 -9.07
CA LYS A 894 -8.02 42.81 -10.51
C LYS A 894 -6.74 42.57 -11.29
N THR A 895 -6.84 41.98 -12.45
CA THR A 895 -5.78 42.04 -13.46
C THR A 895 -5.57 43.49 -13.94
N ALA A 896 -4.39 43.80 -14.47
CA ALA A 896 -4.08 45.12 -15.01
C ALA A 896 -5.01 45.56 -16.15
N ASP A 897 -5.63 44.60 -16.85
CA ASP A 897 -6.65 44.84 -17.90
C ASP A 897 -8.09 44.97 -17.35
N GLY A 898 -8.28 44.83 -16.03
CA GLY A 898 -9.53 45.12 -15.33
C GLY A 898 -10.44 43.91 -15.03
N ARG A 899 -10.05 42.69 -15.42
CA ARG A 899 -10.76 41.44 -15.06
C ARG A 899 -10.65 41.15 -13.56
N GLY A 900 -11.68 40.54 -12.98
CA GLY A 900 -11.70 40.21 -11.55
C GLY A 900 -10.89 38.94 -11.25
N ALA A 901 -9.97 39.00 -10.29
CA ALA A 901 -9.18 37.86 -9.78
C ALA A 901 -9.42 37.62 -8.28
N GLY A 902 -10.24 38.44 -7.64
CA GLY A 902 -10.69 38.24 -6.26
C GLY A 902 -11.85 39.17 -5.92
N ILE A 903 -12.67 38.77 -4.95
CA ILE A 903 -13.90 39.46 -4.52
C ILE A 903 -13.86 39.69 -3.02
N ALA A 904 -14.38 40.83 -2.56
CA ALA A 904 -14.70 41.10 -1.17
C ALA A 904 -16.20 41.41 -1.04
N VAL A 905 -16.84 40.83 -0.03
CA VAL A 905 -18.29 40.97 0.19
C VAL A 905 -18.58 41.20 1.67
N ALA A 906 -19.48 42.14 1.94
CA ALA A 906 -20.09 42.33 3.24
C ALA A 906 -21.59 42.02 3.13
N GLY A 907 -22.05 40.97 3.81
CA GLY A 907 -23.44 40.57 3.80
C GLY A 907 -24.35 41.59 4.50
N ALA A 908 -25.61 41.66 4.07
CA ALA A 908 -26.64 42.50 4.68
C ALA A 908 -27.68 41.63 5.43
N GLY A 909 -28.15 42.06 6.61
CA GLY A 909 -29.17 41.34 7.41
C GLY A 909 -28.82 41.21 8.90
N GLY A 910 -29.58 40.37 9.64
CA GLY A 910 -29.50 40.26 11.11
C GLY A 910 -28.20 39.68 11.69
N LYS A 911 -27.37 39.01 10.87
CA LYS A 911 -25.99 38.58 11.19
C LYS A 911 -25.10 38.84 9.98
N ALA A 912 -24.50 40.02 9.91
CA ALA A 912 -23.70 40.45 8.76
C ALA A 912 -22.34 39.72 8.70
N PHE A 913 -22.19 38.76 7.78
CA PHE A 913 -20.92 38.10 7.49
C PHE A 913 -19.99 38.96 6.63
N ARG A 914 -18.70 38.60 6.58
CA ARG A 914 -17.74 39.18 5.63
C ARG A 914 -16.89 38.09 5.00
N ALA A 915 -16.65 38.16 3.71
CA ALA A 915 -15.82 37.17 3.04
C ALA A 915 -14.92 37.79 1.97
N VAL A 916 -13.75 37.19 1.77
CA VAL A 916 -12.82 37.49 0.69
C VAL A 916 -12.57 36.21 -0.09
N TYR A 917 -12.70 36.26 -1.40
CA TYR A 917 -12.36 35.19 -2.32
C TYR A 917 -11.15 35.60 -3.15
N LEU A 918 -10.13 34.76 -3.22
CA LEU A 918 -9.01 34.90 -4.16
C LEU A 918 -9.08 33.75 -5.14
N GLY A 919 -9.12 34.06 -6.44
CA GLY A 919 -9.12 33.07 -7.54
C GLY A 919 -7.80 32.32 -7.73
N PHE A 920 -6.86 32.51 -6.80
CA PHE A 920 -5.51 31.96 -6.82
C PHE A 920 -5.10 31.57 -5.41
N ARG A 921 -4.08 30.72 -5.32
CA ARG A 921 -3.47 30.27 -4.08
C ARG A 921 -2.67 31.41 -3.43
N PHE A 922 -2.81 31.61 -2.12
CA PHE A 922 -2.16 32.73 -1.42
C PHE A 922 -0.63 32.63 -1.46
N GLU A 923 -0.10 31.43 -1.31
CA GLU A 923 1.33 31.15 -1.32
C GLU A 923 1.99 31.43 -2.68
N ALA A 924 1.21 31.57 -3.75
CA ALA A 924 1.68 31.90 -5.10
C ALA A 924 1.89 33.39 -5.34
N VAL A 925 1.45 34.28 -4.44
CA VAL A 925 1.66 35.73 -4.59
C VAL A 925 3.15 36.06 -4.46
N ASP A 926 3.73 36.74 -5.45
CA ASP A 926 5.13 37.18 -5.44
C ASP A 926 5.33 38.47 -4.61
N GLY A 927 6.45 38.53 -3.89
CA GLY A 927 6.85 39.63 -3.01
C GLY A 927 6.30 39.52 -1.59
N GLU A 928 7.18 39.33 -0.59
CA GLU A 928 6.79 39.27 0.83
C GLU A 928 6.06 40.52 1.34
N GLU A 929 6.50 41.71 0.90
CA GLU A 929 5.84 42.97 1.25
C GLU A 929 4.42 43.04 0.67
N VAL A 930 4.24 42.61 -0.59
CA VAL A 930 2.95 42.57 -1.26
C VAL A 930 2.04 41.55 -0.58
N ARG A 931 2.52 40.33 -0.30
CA ARG A 931 1.78 39.32 0.49
C ARG A 931 1.32 39.89 1.82
N THR A 932 2.18 40.64 2.50
CA THR A 932 1.87 41.29 3.78
C THR A 932 0.79 42.35 3.64
N ARG A 933 0.87 43.20 2.62
CA ARG A 933 -0.16 44.20 2.33
C ARG A 933 -1.48 43.56 1.91
N LEU A 934 -1.45 42.50 1.10
CA LEU A 934 -2.63 41.79 0.61
C LEU A 934 -3.37 41.10 1.77
N LEU A 935 -2.68 40.26 2.54
CA LEU A 935 -3.29 39.59 3.69
C LEU A 935 -3.71 40.61 4.76
N GLY A 936 -2.88 41.63 5.02
CA GLY A 936 -3.22 42.68 5.98
C GLY A 936 -4.49 43.45 5.59
N THR A 937 -4.66 43.74 4.29
CA THR A 937 -5.87 44.40 3.77
C THR A 937 -7.08 43.48 3.88
N ALA A 938 -6.94 42.21 3.49
CA ALA A 938 -8.03 41.24 3.59
C ALA A 938 -8.45 41.01 5.05
N LEU A 939 -7.49 40.83 5.96
CA LEU A 939 -7.77 40.65 7.39
C LEU A 939 -8.44 41.89 8.00
N ARG A 940 -8.00 43.12 7.67
CA ARG A 940 -8.67 44.35 8.15
C ARG A 940 -10.09 44.51 7.59
N PHE A 941 -10.31 44.08 6.36
CA PHE A 941 -11.66 44.03 5.78
C PHE A 941 -12.54 43.01 6.53
N LEU A 942 -12.02 41.82 6.80
CA LEU A 942 -12.76 40.76 7.50
C LEU A 942 -13.03 41.11 8.96
N ASP A 943 -11.99 41.41 9.73
CA ASP A 943 -12.07 41.87 11.11
C ASP A 943 -10.89 42.81 11.44
N PRO A 944 -11.13 44.12 11.62
CA PRO A 944 -10.07 45.07 11.95
C PRO A 944 -9.42 44.82 13.32
N THR A 945 -10.04 44.02 14.21
CA THR A 945 -9.48 43.69 15.53
C THR A 945 -8.43 42.58 15.48
N VAL A 946 -8.31 41.86 14.36
CA VAL A 946 -7.35 40.75 14.18
C VAL A 946 -5.94 41.26 13.90
N VAL A 947 -5.81 42.37 13.18
CA VAL A 947 -4.51 42.98 12.87
C VAL A 947 -4.24 44.07 13.92
N PRO A 948 -3.23 43.92 14.80
CA PRO A 948 -2.85 44.95 15.76
C PRO A 948 -2.60 46.31 15.08
N ALA A 949 -2.90 47.40 15.79
CA ALA A 949 -2.51 48.74 15.36
C ALA A 949 -0.98 48.80 15.18
N ALA A 950 -0.50 49.47 14.12
CA ALA A 950 0.92 49.59 13.87
C ALA A 950 1.64 50.14 15.12
N ARG A 951 2.66 49.42 15.61
CA ARG A 951 3.52 49.95 16.68
C ARG A 951 4.15 51.26 16.17
N PRO A 952 4.10 52.38 16.92
CA PRO A 952 4.87 53.55 16.56
C PRO A 952 6.35 53.16 16.47
N ALA A 953 7.03 53.60 15.43
CA ALA A 953 8.44 53.30 15.21
C ALA A 953 9.24 53.71 16.46
N GLU A 954 10.06 52.79 16.99
CA GLU A 954 11.05 53.16 18.00
C GLU A 954 11.97 54.22 17.38
N PRO A 955 12.24 55.33 18.09
CA PRO A 955 13.17 56.34 17.59
C PRO A 955 14.53 55.68 17.35
N PRO A 956 15.26 56.08 16.30
CA PRO A 956 16.56 55.52 15.99
C PRO A 956 17.48 55.65 17.20
N ALA A 957 18.13 54.56 17.58
CA ALA A 957 19.13 54.55 18.65
C ALA A 957 20.27 55.51 18.29
N GLU A 958 20.55 56.47 19.18
CA GLU A 958 21.70 57.39 19.10
C GLU A 958 23.04 56.69 19.29
#